data_AF-A0A1Y1V169-F1
#
_entry.id   AF-A0A1Y1V169-F1
#
_cell.length_a   1.000
_cell.length_b   1.000
_cell.length_c   1.000
_cell.angle_alpha   90.00
_cell.angle_beta   90.00
_cell.angle_gamma   90.00
#
_symmetry.space_group_name_H-M   'P 1'
#
loop_
_entity.id
_entity.type
_entity.pdbx_description
1 polymer ?
#
loop_
_entity_poly.entity_id
_entity_poly.type
_entity_poly.pdbx_seq_one_letter_code
_entity_poly.pdbx_strand_id
1 'polypeptide(L)'
;MDKDEIPNEYLCPITLDIMKEPLIMPDGHTYEKEAIKKALEITHASPLTKIPMKIEDGVINYSLKSLIENYVNEHNIQLNDITEKINNLTFSAASTEAEEVEFEEIKSRIISEEQSSGLCKDSLHVWMKPKKLKTTSPACIICVVDISGSMGCNCCNNIENMETQYISRLELVKHSLKAIVSSLRKEDMFSIVTFSNDANIHLEPTLLIDKAAKETVISSINKMNLGGCTNIWRGIEEGINVSKSVTYKNYQKSLMVFTDGNSNINPPDGVYQTLKDTLKVCDDKFTISTFSFGNDVGPKLLIDIANLGNGIYGYCPDGTMVGTIFINYMASLLSTITPVIKVIVEQGDDIKKTMTIGPLYRATYRNAIFKIDKNLIDKTKVTVELPMTNQIIDVPIINESPDLKSFIDDMYEKEKQLKEAQKNEEEEEDDDDDEILDSDSDSEDDNAVSIDINNIDTDIIIEEKEIESTQYEERLLNQILRNKFIIALNKIIKIEGIASNEEENGKAKTILDEYIKILKELKYKTKFAKDLLIDITNPDPNHGQVEKAIQQDYYGKWGECYINSFLRFHQYEQCGNFKDQSLQYYTQEVADAYRLLAKRIFINLPPPSTKTSRRGVINTSTSTGSRVQMGNFMNRHGGCFNGDAIVLLANGQRKCVRDLKKGDILYNNAIVQCLIEQTLNKLSKPYMCDINGVLLTPYHPIAINNTWYFPNDLINAKEVSIDSWFNLILQDDINQKYEVEFDNGIKAITLGHHREENNILKHPYFGSDLVLKDLQERDPQGYSNGYILIKEFNFRQLKYDENEYCMNYYKISNDLDNASKNEHIFNNIEKLIC
;
A
#
# COMPACT_ATOMS: atom_id res chain seq x y z
N MET A 1 29.96 -36.32 -37.27
CA MET A 1 28.94 -35.26 -37.36
C MET A 1 29.44 -34.10 -36.53
N ASP A 2 29.40 -32.90 -37.10
CA ASP A 2 29.68 -31.69 -36.34
C ASP A 2 28.60 -31.53 -35.25
N LYS A 3 28.96 -30.94 -34.10
CA LYS A 3 28.03 -30.76 -32.97
C LYS A 3 26.76 -29.98 -33.34
N ASP A 4 26.77 -29.27 -34.46
CA ASP A 4 25.69 -28.43 -34.97
C ASP A 4 24.52 -29.22 -35.59
N GLU A 5 24.61 -30.55 -35.73
CA GLU A 5 23.51 -31.40 -36.25
C GLU A 5 22.64 -32.06 -35.17
N ILE A 6 23.02 -31.99 -33.88
CA ILE A 6 22.22 -32.59 -32.79
C ILE A 6 21.16 -31.58 -32.32
N PRO A 7 19.88 -31.97 -32.21
CA PRO A 7 18.86 -31.10 -31.63
C PRO A 7 19.25 -30.66 -30.21
N ASN A 8 19.22 -29.34 -29.96
CA ASN A 8 19.59 -28.76 -28.65
C ASN A 8 18.77 -29.35 -27.49
N GLU A 9 17.54 -29.77 -27.75
CA GLU A 9 16.65 -30.42 -26.76
C GLU A 9 17.18 -31.76 -26.24
N TYR A 10 18.10 -32.41 -26.97
CA TYR A 10 18.69 -33.70 -26.59
C TYR A 10 19.96 -33.53 -25.73
N LEU A 11 20.49 -32.31 -25.67
CA LEU A 11 21.73 -31.99 -24.98
C LEU A 11 21.44 -31.55 -23.54
N CYS A 12 22.21 -32.08 -22.59
CA CYS A 12 22.16 -31.60 -21.22
C CYS A 12 22.75 -30.19 -21.14
N PRO A 13 22.07 -29.23 -20.51
CA PRO A 13 22.59 -27.86 -20.35
C PRO A 13 23.88 -27.74 -19.53
N ILE A 14 24.18 -28.73 -18.68
CA ILE A 14 25.37 -28.75 -17.83
C ILE A 14 26.57 -29.36 -18.57
N THR A 15 26.40 -30.54 -19.16
CA THR A 15 27.50 -31.28 -19.81
C THR A 15 27.69 -30.92 -21.27
N LEU A 16 26.68 -30.30 -21.90
CA LEU A 16 26.58 -30.01 -23.33
C LEU A 16 26.75 -31.27 -24.21
N ASP A 17 26.38 -32.43 -23.67
CA ASP A 17 26.37 -33.73 -24.35
C ASP A 17 24.96 -34.35 -24.31
N ILE A 18 24.72 -35.34 -25.16
CA ILE A 18 23.43 -36.05 -25.24
C ILE A 18 23.09 -36.72 -23.89
N MET A 19 21.87 -36.50 -23.40
CA MET A 19 21.37 -37.08 -22.15
C MET A 19 21.11 -38.58 -22.27
N LYS A 20 21.61 -39.36 -21.31
CA LYS A 20 21.30 -40.80 -21.11
C LYS A 20 20.09 -40.97 -20.21
N GLU A 21 20.05 -40.20 -19.12
CA GLU A 21 18.94 -40.18 -18.17
C GLU A 21 18.38 -38.75 -18.05
N PRO A 22 17.55 -38.31 -19.02
CA PRO A 22 16.94 -36.99 -18.96
C PRO A 22 15.99 -36.89 -17.77
N LEU A 23 16.36 -36.07 -16.79
CA LEU A 23 15.61 -35.77 -15.57
C LEU A 23 15.06 -34.34 -15.68
N ILE A 24 13.73 -34.20 -15.69
CA ILE A 24 13.09 -32.89 -15.64
C ILE A 24 13.05 -32.40 -14.19
N MET A 25 13.48 -31.17 -13.96
CA MET A 25 13.52 -30.53 -12.65
C MET A 25 12.41 -29.46 -12.54
N PRO A 26 12.10 -28.97 -11.32
CA PRO A 26 11.06 -27.96 -11.11
C PRO A 26 11.30 -26.61 -11.81
N ASP A 27 12.53 -26.30 -12.22
CA ASP A 27 12.83 -25.12 -13.04
C ASP A 27 12.39 -25.25 -14.50
N GLY A 28 11.73 -26.36 -14.87
CA GLY A 28 11.25 -26.63 -16.22
C GLY A 28 12.33 -27.12 -17.18
N HIS A 29 13.59 -27.23 -16.74
CA HIS A 29 14.68 -27.73 -17.56
C HIS A 29 14.90 -29.23 -17.35
N THR A 30 15.37 -29.89 -18.42
CA THR A 30 15.78 -31.29 -18.35
C THR A 30 17.30 -31.37 -18.35
N TYR A 31 17.84 -32.18 -17.43
CA TYR A 31 19.27 -32.39 -17.25
C TYR A 31 19.63 -33.86 -17.35
N GLU A 32 20.91 -34.15 -17.56
CA GLU A 32 21.45 -35.45 -17.24
C GLU A 32 21.42 -35.65 -15.72
N LYS A 33 20.75 -36.71 -15.25
CA LYS A 33 20.50 -37.00 -13.84
C LYS A 33 21.75 -36.92 -12.95
N GLU A 34 22.84 -37.56 -13.35
CA GLU A 34 24.07 -37.56 -12.55
C GLU A 34 24.76 -36.20 -12.54
N ALA A 35 24.65 -35.43 -13.63
CA ALA A 35 25.22 -34.09 -13.72
C ALA A 35 24.47 -33.09 -12.83
N ILE A 36 23.13 -33.13 -12.83
CA ILE A 36 22.31 -32.25 -11.98
C ILE A 36 22.43 -32.65 -10.50
N LYS A 37 22.50 -33.94 -10.18
CA LYS A 37 22.73 -34.41 -8.82
C LYS A 37 24.02 -33.82 -8.23
N LYS A 38 25.13 -33.92 -8.97
CA LYS A 38 26.41 -33.34 -8.55
C LYS A 38 26.34 -31.81 -8.42
N ALA A 39 25.61 -31.14 -9.32
CA ALA A 39 25.38 -29.70 -9.21
C ALA A 39 24.66 -29.36 -7.91
N LEU A 40 23.52 -30.01 -7.63
CA LEU A 40 22.67 -29.74 -6.45
C LEU A 40 23.33 -30.13 -5.12
N GLU A 41 24.24 -31.10 -5.10
CA GLU A 41 25.07 -31.40 -3.93
C GLU A 41 25.97 -30.21 -3.52
N ILE A 42 26.32 -29.34 -4.47
CA ILE A 42 27.21 -28.19 -4.25
C ILE A 42 26.44 -26.85 -4.19
N THR A 43 25.48 -26.65 -5.09
CA THR A 43 24.77 -25.38 -5.26
C THR A 43 23.45 -25.33 -4.50
N HIS A 44 22.85 -26.48 -4.19
CA HIS A 44 21.46 -26.63 -3.70
C HIS A 44 20.41 -25.92 -4.57
N ALA A 45 20.76 -25.54 -5.79
CA ALA A 45 19.93 -24.75 -6.68
C ALA A 45 20.25 -25.07 -8.14
N SER A 46 19.28 -24.87 -9.03
CA SER A 46 19.46 -25.08 -10.46
C SER A 46 20.72 -24.36 -10.97
N PRO A 47 21.58 -25.06 -11.70
CA PRO A 47 22.77 -24.44 -12.28
C PRO A 47 22.42 -23.35 -13.30
N LEU A 48 21.25 -23.44 -13.96
CA LEU A 48 20.78 -22.49 -14.97
C LEU A 48 19.99 -21.33 -14.36
N THR A 49 18.93 -21.64 -13.61
CA THR A 49 17.96 -20.64 -13.16
C THR A 49 18.26 -20.12 -11.76
N LYS A 50 19.22 -20.74 -11.06
CA LYS A 50 19.54 -20.48 -9.64
C LYS A 50 18.38 -20.70 -8.68
N ILE A 51 17.28 -21.32 -9.15
CA ILE A 51 16.13 -21.69 -8.33
C ILE A 51 16.53 -22.82 -7.38
N PRO A 52 16.36 -22.66 -6.05
CA PRO A 52 16.47 -23.74 -5.07
C PRO A 52 15.77 -25.05 -5.46
N MET A 53 16.43 -26.20 -5.37
CA MET A 53 15.81 -27.50 -5.61
C MET A 53 16.63 -28.65 -5.06
N LYS A 54 15.96 -29.77 -4.79
CA LYS A 54 16.59 -31.02 -4.39
C LYS A 54 16.47 -32.05 -5.50
N ILE A 55 17.34 -33.06 -5.47
CA ILE A 55 17.34 -34.10 -6.49
C ILE A 55 16.04 -34.94 -6.47
N GLU A 56 15.38 -35.03 -5.31
CA GLU A 56 14.12 -35.74 -5.15
C GLU A 56 12.94 -35.04 -5.83
N ASP A 57 13.07 -33.75 -6.15
CA ASP A 57 12.05 -32.98 -6.87
C ASP A 57 12.02 -33.32 -8.38
N GLY A 58 13.03 -34.03 -8.87
CA GLY A 58 13.17 -34.39 -10.28
C GLY A 58 12.38 -35.64 -10.69
N VAL A 59 11.82 -35.61 -11.90
CA VAL A 59 11.12 -36.74 -12.51
C VAL A 59 11.82 -37.16 -13.80
N ILE A 60 11.93 -38.46 -14.08
CA ILE A 60 12.53 -38.91 -15.34
C ILE A 60 11.60 -38.56 -16.51
N ASN A 61 12.12 -37.86 -17.52
CA ASN A 61 11.40 -37.54 -18.73
C ASN A 61 11.47 -38.72 -19.72
N TYR A 62 10.61 -39.72 -19.53
CA TYR A 62 10.58 -40.92 -20.35
C TYR A 62 10.31 -40.65 -21.84
N SER A 63 9.49 -39.63 -22.14
CA SER A 63 9.19 -39.24 -23.53
C SER A 63 10.44 -38.76 -24.24
N LEU A 64 11.20 -37.84 -23.63
CA LEU A 64 12.45 -37.34 -24.20
C LEU A 64 13.52 -38.44 -24.25
N LYS A 65 13.59 -39.32 -23.24
CA LYS A 65 14.50 -40.47 -23.24
C LYS A 65 14.28 -41.36 -24.47
N SER A 66 13.03 -41.71 -24.77
CA SER A 66 12.68 -42.52 -25.93
C SER A 66 13.05 -41.84 -27.26
N LEU A 67 12.82 -40.53 -27.37
CA LEU A 67 13.21 -39.75 -28.56
C LEU A 67 14.73 -39.73 -28.77
N ILE A 68 15.50 -39.51 -27.70
CA ILE A 68 16.96 -39.53 -27.74
C ILE A 68 17.47 -40.93 -28.13
N GLU A 69 16.92 -42.00 -27.53
CA GLU A 69 17.30 -43.38 -27.85
C GLU A 69 17.06 -43.72 -29.33
N ASN A 70 15.91 -43.32 -29.88
CA ASN A 70 15.61 -43.51 -31.30
C ASN A 70 16.58 -42.72 -32.19
N TYR A 71 16.84 -41.46 -31.88
CA TYR A 71 17.76 -40.61 -32.63
C TYR A 71 19.18 -41.18 -32.65
N VAL A 72 19.68 -41.63 -31.50
CA VAL A 72 21.00 -42.24 -31.34
C VAL A 72 21.12 -43.52 -32.17
N ASN A 73 20.07 -44.36 -32.21
CA ASN A 73 20.03 -45.59 -32.98
C ASN A 73 19.98 -45.32 -34.50
N GLU A 74 19.13 -44.40 -34.95
CA GLU A 74 18.97 -44.05 -36.37
C GLU A 74 20.25 -43.47 -36.97
N HIS A 75 20.99 -42.69 -36.20
CA HIS A 75 22.22 -42.01 -36.64
C HIS A 75 23.50 -42.78 -36.26
N ASN A 76 23.39 -43.98 -35.68
CA ASN A 76 24.50 -44.79 -35.17
C ASN A 76 25.49 -43.99 -34.30
N ILE A 77 24.97 -43.13 -33.42
CA ILE A 77 25.78 -42.27 -32.57
C ILE A 77 26.32 -43.10 -31.40
N GLN A 78 27.65 -43.10 -31.20
CA GLN A 78 28.22 -43.65 -29.97
C GLN A 78 28.14 -42.60 -28.86
N LEU A 79 27.37 -42.89 -27.81
CA LEU A 79 27.27 -42.03 -26.65
C LEU A 79 28.61 -42.01 -25.89
N ASN A 80 29.17 -40.82 -25.72
CA ASN A 80 30.39 -40.63 -24.94
C ASN A 80 30.18 -41.07 -23.48
N ASP A 81 31.24 -41.59 -22.86
CA ASP A 81 31.27 -41.72 -21.41
C ASP A 81 31.50 -40.33 -20.80
N ILE A 82 30.43 -39.76 -20.25
CA ILE A 82 30.44 -38.43 -19.64
C ILE A 82 30.88 -38.47 -18.17
N THR A 83 31.24 -39.65 -17.62
CA THR A 83 31.60 -39.80 -16.20
C THR A 83 32.80 -38.93 -15.82
N GLU A 84 33.87 -38.90 -16.63
CA GLU A 84 35.02 -38.01 -16.38
C GLU A 84 34.66 -36.54 -16.52
N LYS A 85 33.82 -36.17 -17.51
CA LYS A 85 33.32 -34.80 -17.64
C LYS A 85 32.53 -34.39 -16.40
N ILE A 86 31.60 -35.23 -15.94
CA ILE A 86 30.79 -34.99 -14.75
C ILE A 86 31.70 -34.83 -13.53
N ASN A 87 32.71 -35.70 -13.36
CA ASN A 87 33.67 -35.59 -12.25
C ASN A 87 34.50 -34.31 -12.30
N ASN A 88 34.83 -33.81 -13.50
CA ASN A 88 35.55 -32.56 -13.70
C ASN A 88 34.67 -31.30 -13.73
N LEU A 89 33.34 -31.44 -13.67
CA LEU A 89 32.45 -30.28 -13.50
C LEU A 89 32.79 -29.58 -12.18
N THR A 90 33.30 -28.37 -12.32
CA THR A 90 33.46 -27.41 -11.23
C THR A 90 32.24 -26.51 -11.20
N PHE A 91 31.44 -26.65 -10.15
CA PHE A 91 30.39 -25.71 -9.84
C PHE A 91 30.95 -24.76 -8.79
N SER A 92 30.84 -23.45 -8.98
CA SER A 92 30.86 -22.59 -7.80
C SER A 92 29.57 -22.89 -7.04
N ALA A 93 29.63 -23.00 -5.71
CA ALA A 93 28.41 -22.79 -4.95
C ALA A 93 27.75 -21.50 -5.47
N ALA A 94 26.42 -21.46 -5.60
CA ALA A 94 25.75 -20.16 -5.60
C ALA A 94 26.37 -19.42 -4.41
N SER A 95 26.97 -18.24 -4.63
CA SER A 95 27.81 -17.58 -3.63
C SER A 95 27.16 -17.73 -2.26
N THR A 96 27.80 -18.52 -1.40
CA THR A 96 27.31 -18.77 -0.03
C THR A 96 27.47 -17.51 0.83
N GLU A 97 28.13 -16.51 0.27
CA GLU A 97 28.28 -15.16 0.77
C GLU A 97 27.22 -14.29 0.09
N ALA A 98 26.43 -13.62 0.93
CA ALA A 98 25.49 -12.60 0.48
C ALA A 98 26.26 -11.51 -0.26
N GLU A 99 25.76 -11.06 -1.41
CA GLU A 99 26.41 -10.03 -2.22
C GLU A 99 26.70 -8.79 -1.37
N GLU A 100 27.89 -8.22 -1.56
CA GLU A 100 28.27 -7.01 -0.84
C GLU A 100 27.41 -5.83 -1.28
N VAL A 101 27.12 -4.90 -0.37
CA VAL A 101 26.23 -3.78 -0.63
C VAL A 101 27.11 -2.60 -0.98
N GLU A 102 27.09 -2.21 -2.24
CA GLU A 102 27.81 -1.02 -2.69
C GLU A 102 26.98 0.25 -2.44
N PHE A 103 27.67 1.34 -2.08
CA PHE A 103 27.05 2.64 -1.81
C PHE A 103 27.48 3.66 -2.86
N GLU A 104 26.51 4.41 -3.39
CA GLU A 104 26.75 5.63 -4.18
C GLU A 104 27.26 6.74 -3.24
N GLU A 105 26.62 6.85 -2.08
CA GLU A 105 27.01 7.76 -1.02
C GLU A 105 26.97 7.06 0.33
N ILE A 106 28.02 7.25 1.13
CA ILE A 106 27.99 6.95 2.57
C ILE A 106 28.88 7.97 3.27
N LYS A 107 28.25 8.88 4.01
CA LYS A 107 28.92 10.05 4.58
C LYS A 107 28.31 10.38 5.93
N SER A 108 29.05 11.15 6.71
CA SER A 108 28.54 11.78 7.91
C SER A 108 28.94 13.24 7.98
N ARG A 109 28.13 14.06 8.63
CA ARG A 109 28.34 15.51 8.76
C ARG A 109 27.93 15.98 10.15
N ILE A 110 28.73 16.85 10.72
CA ILE A 110 28.45 17.48 12.01
C ILE A 110 27.34 18.53 11.83
N ILE A 111 26.46 18.63 12.81
CA ILE A 111 25.43 19.66 12.90
C ILE A 111 25.67 20.40 14.20
N SER A 112 25.93 21.71 14.12
CA SER A 112 26.04 22.56 15.30
C SER A 112 24.67 23.10 15.73
N GLU A 113 24.49 23.27 17.04
CA GLU A 113 23.23 23.81 17.58
C GLU A 113 22.90 25.20 17.02
N GLU A 114 23.91 26.05 16.90
CA GLU A 114 23.80 27.42 16.38
C GLU A 114 23.31 27.45 14.92
N GLN A 115 23.95 26.66 14.03
CA GLN A 115 23.59 26.64 12.60
C GLN A 115 22.30 25.86 12.30
N SER A 116 21.82 25.06 13.26
CA SER A 116 20.51 24.40 13.17
C SER A 116 19.34 25.28 13.60
N SER A 117 19.56 26.57 13.88
CA SER A 117 18.56 27.47 14.49
C SER A 117 18.02 26.95 15.83
N GLY A 118 18.85 26.23 16.60
CA GLY A 118 18.44 25.60 17.86
C GLY A 118 17.49 24.40 17.70
N LEU A 119 17.27 23.92 16.47
CA LEU A 119 16.43 22.75 16.23
C LEU A 119 17.08 21.48 16.78
N CYS A 120 18.40 21.31 16.71
CA CYS A 120 19.05 20.18 17.36
C CYS A 120 20.25 20.63 18.17
N LYS A 121 20.53 19.92 19.28
CA LYS A 121 21.84 20.05 19.94
C LYS A 121 22.94 19.59 18.99
N ASP A 122 24.19 19.87 19.35
CA ASP A 122 25.36 19.34 18.62
C ASP A 122 25.19 17.84 18.32
N SER A 123 25.09 17.54 17.03
CA SER A 123 24.71 16.23 16.53
C SER A 123 25.57 15.84 15.32
N LEU A 124 25.52 14.56 14.97
CA LEU A 124 26.15 13.98 13.80
C LEU A 124 25.06 13.35 12.95
N HIS A 125 24.92 13.80 11.71
CA HIS A 125 24.08 13.17 10.70
C HIS A 125 24.91 12.16 9.93
N VAL A 126 24.45 10.92 9.86
CA VAL A 126 25.00 9.87 9.00
C VAL A 126 23.94 9.56 7.95
N TRP A 127 24.30 9.61 6.68
CA TRP A 127 23.42 9.19 5.60
C TRP A 127 24.11 8.25 4.64
N MET A 128 23.30 7.41 3.99
CA MET A 128 23.76 6.45 3.02
C MET A 128 22.73 6.29 1.91
N LYS A 129 23.23 6.09 0.69
CA LYS A 129 22.43 5.75 -0.50
C LYS A 129 23.12 4.58 -1.20
N PRO A 130 22.41 3.46 -1.41
CA PRO A 130 22.98 2.32 -2.11
C PRO A 130 23.22 2.70 -3.57
N LYS A 131 24.17 2.01 -4.21
CA LYS A 131 24.32 2.07 -5.66
C LYS A 131 23.07 1.48 -6.33
N LYS A 132 22.73 1.98 -7.51
CA LYS A 132 21.58 1.49 -8.29
C LYS A 132 21.68 -0.02 -8.50
N LEU A 133 20.63 -0.74 -8.12
CA LEU A 133 20.52 -2.20 -8.30
C LEU A 133 19.42 -2.51 -9.30
N LYS A 134 19.59 -3.58 -10.08
CA LYS A 134 18.53 -4.06 -10.98
C LYS A 134 17.43 -4.80 -10.21
N THR A 135 17.84 -5.65 -9.28
CA THR A 135 16.94 -6.54 -8.52
C THR A 135 17.39 -6.63 -7.08
N THR A 136 16.45 -6.95 -6.19
CA THR A 136 16.72 -7.30 -4.79
C THR A 136 16.86 -8.81 -4.62
N SER A 137 17.48 -9.23 -3.51
CA SER A 137 17.57 -10.63 -3.13
C SER A 137 16.18 -11.29 -3.05
N PRO A 138 16.06 -12.59 -3.37
CA PRO A 138 14.82 -13.34 -3.18
C PRO A 138 14.31 -13.25 -1.73
N ALA A 139 13.00 -13.11 -1.56
CA ALA A 139 12.35 -13.04 -0.26
C ALA A 139 11.82 -14.41 0.16
N CYS A 140 11.94 -14.74 1.45
CA CYS A 140 11.26 -15.88 2.06
C CYS A 140 10.28 -15.35 3.12
N ILE A 141 9.00 -15.36 2.80
CA ILE A 141 7.94 -14.88 3.68
C ILE A 141 7.37 -16.06 4.47
N ILE A 142 7.46 -15.98 5.80
CA ILE A 142 6.92 -16.98 6.72
C ILE A 142 5.75 -16.33 7.47
N CYS A 143 4.53 -16.65 7.07
CA CYS A 143 3.34 -16.12 7.70
C CYS A 143 2.93 -16.98 8.90
N VAL A 144 2.99 -16.39 10.09
CA VAL A 144 2.57 -16.99 11.36
C VAL A 144 1.15 -16.50 11.65
N VAL A 145 0.16 -17.33 11.40
CA VAL A 145 -1.26 -16.96 11.39
C VAL A 145 -1.98 -17.51 12.61
N ASP A 146 -2.57 -16.62 13.38
CA ASP A 146 -3.49 -16.96 14.45
C ASP A 146 -4.80 -17.51 13.87
N ILE A 147 -5.17 -18.72 14.27
CA ILE A 147 -6.43 -19.36 13.90
C ILE A 147 -7.37 -19.54 15.09
N SER A 148 -7.11 -18.87 16.22
CA SER A 148 -7.92 -18.91 17.43
C SER A 148 -9.38 -18.48 17.19
N GLY A 149 -10.27 -18.81 18.13
CA GLY A 149 -11.68 -18.48 18.03
C GLY A 149 -11.98 -16.97 17.86
N SER A 150 -11.14 -16.08 18.40
CA SER A 150 -11.31 -14.63 18.32
C SER A 150 -11.02 -14.06 16.92
N MET A 151 -10.22 -14.76 16.13
CA MET A 151 -10.04 -14.48 14.69
C MET A 151 -11.31 -14.74 13.86
N GLY A 152 -12.34 -15.32 14.49
CA GLY A 152 -13.69 -15.43 13.94
C GLY A 152 -14.49 -14.12 13.98
N CYS A 153 -14.11 -13.11 14.76
CA CYS A 153 -14.87 -11.87 14.97
C CYS A 153 -15.09 -11.08 13.67
N ASN A 154 -16.27 -10.42 13.56
CA ASN A 154 -16.63 -9.61 12.39
C ASN A 154 -15.80 -8.32 12.33
N CYS A 155 -15.28 -8.00 11.15
CA CYS A 155 -14.50 -6.78 10.90
C CYS A 155 -15.32 -5.66 10.25
N CYS A 156 -16.56 -5.95 9.84
CA CYS A 156 -17.43 -4.99 9.15
C CYS A 156 -18.36 -4.21 10.09
N ASN A 157 -18.36 -4.50 11.40
CA ASN A 157 -19.28 -3.88 12.35
C ASN A 157 -19.12 -2.36 12.49
N ASN A 158 -17.93 -1.83 12.20
CA ASN A 158 -17.60 -0.40 12.35
C ASN A 158 -17.46 0.31 10.99
N ILE A 159 -17.83 -0.35 9.89
CA ILE A 159 -17.77 0.21 8.54
C ILE A 159 -19.19 0.56 8.12
N GLU A 160 -19.45 1.85 7.91
CA GLU A 160 -20.75 2.35 7.43
C GLU A 160 -21.17 1.58 6.17
N ASN A 161 -22.45 1.20 6.08
CA ASN A 161 -23.04 0.42 4.98
C ASN A 161 -22.59 -1.05 4.85
N MET A 162 -21.74 -1.55 5.76
CA MET A 162 -21.30 -2.96 5.80
C MET A 162 -21.68 -3.69 7.09
N GLU A 163 -22.48 -3.09 7.97
CA GLU A 163 -22.90 -3.65 9.27
C GLU A 163 -23.62 -5.02 9.15
N THR A 164 -24.27 -5.27 8.01
CA THR A 164 -24.98 -6.52 7.72
C THR A 164 -24.08 -7.61 7.11
N GLN A 165 -22.87 -7.26 6.70
CA GLN A 165 -21.88 -8.18 6.14
C GLN A 165 -21.03 -8.78 7.25
N TYR A 166 -20.75 -10.07 7.13
CA TYR A 166 -19.88 -10.78 8.05
C TYR A 166 -18.62 -11.23 7.32
N ILE A 167 -17.51 -10.54 7.59
CA ILE A 167 -16.18 -10.94 7.17
C ILE A 167 -15.35 -11.11 8.45
N SER A 168 -14.90 -12.34 8.71
CA SER A 168 -14.08 -12.60 9.89
C SER A 168 -12.66 -12.06 9.70
N ARG A 169 -11.96 -11.77 10.81
CA ARG A 169 -10.53 -11.39 10.80
C ARG A 169 -9.69 -12.40 10.02
N LEU A 170 -9.94 -13.70 10.21
CA LEU A 170 -9.23 -14.75 9.46
C LEU A 170 -9.48 -14.69 7.95
N GLU A 171 -10.70 -14.34 7.49
CA GLU A 171 -10.97 -14.21 6.05
C GLU A 171 -10.26 -13.00 5.45
N LEU A 172 -10.12 -11.89 6.21
CA LEU A 172 -9.28 -10.76 5.81
C LEU A 172 -7.78 -11.14 5.74
N VAL A 173 -7.29 -11.89 6.73
CA VAL A 173 -5.91 -12.42 6.71
C VAL A 173 -5.72 -13.29 5.47
N LYS A 174 -6.60 -14.27 5.21
CA LYS A 174 -6.53 -15.11 4.00
C LYS A 174 -6.50 -14.29 2.72
N HIS A 175 -7.33 -13.26 2.61
CA HIS A 175 -7.35 -12.38 1.44
C HIS A 175 -6.02 -11.62 1.29
N SER A 176 -5.46 -11.13 2.40
CA SER A 176 -4.15 -10.48 2.44
C SER A 176 -3.02 -11.42 2.01
N LEU A 177 -3.01 -12.67 2.53
CA LEU A 177 -2.03 -13.69 2.14
C LEU A 177 -2.11 -14.04 0.66
N LYS A 178 -3.31 -14.05 0.07
CA LYS A 178 -3.47 -14.25 -1.38
C LYS A 178 -2.86 -13.10 -2.18
N ALA A 179 -3.04 -11.86 -1.72
CA ALA A 179 -2.42 -10.69 -2.36
C ALA A 179 -0.89 -10.74 -2.26
N ILE A 180 -0.35 -11.15 -1.10
CA ILE A 180 1.09 -11.37 -0.90
C ILE A 180 1.61 -12.41 -1.90
N VAL A 181 1.04 -13.62 -1.91
CA VAL A 181 1.47 -14.72 -2.80
C VAL A 181 1.37 -14.34 -4.27
N SER A 182 0.34 -13.60 -4.64
CA SER A 182 0.14 -13.16 -6.03
C SER A 182 1.16 -12.10 -6.45
N SER A 183 1.70 -11.30 -5.51
CA SER A 183 2.66 -10.22 -5.76
C SER A 183 4.13 -10.67 -5.72
N LEU A 184 4.41 -11.87 -5.21
CA LEU A 184 5.77 -12.41 -5.09
C LEU A 184 6.31 -12.90 -6.44
N ARG A 185 7.63 -12.81 -6.62
CA ARG A 185 8.38 -13.25 -7.82
C ARG A 185 8.57 -14.76 -7.83
N LYS A 186 8.99 -15.32 -8.97
CA LYS A 186 9.24 -16.76 -9.10
C LYS A 186 10.37 -17.29 -8.21
N GLU A 187 11.34 -16.44 -7.86
CA GLU A 187 12.43 -16.80 -6.96
C GLU A 187 12.02 -16.74 -5.49
N ASP A 188 10.91 -16.09 -5.15
CA ASP A 188 10.50 -15.89 -3.77
C ASP A 188 9.86 -17.18 -3.19
N MET A 189 10.01 -17.37 -1.88
CA MET A 189 9.46 -18.48 -1.11
C MET A 189 8.34 -18.00 -0.19
N PHE A 190 7.34 -18.86 0.00
CA PHE A 190 6.23 -18.61 0.90
C PHE A 190 5.96 -19.82 1.80
N SER A 191 5.71 -19.57 3.09
CA SER A 191 5.36 -20.59 4.08
C SER A 191 4.27 -20.08 5.02
N ILE A 192 3.48 -21.00 5.55
CA ILE A 192 2.43 -20.69 6.53
C ILE A 192 2.62 -21.58 7.75
N VAL A 193 2.73 -20.95 8.91
CA VAL A 193 2.59 -21.57 10.23
C VAL A 193 1.27 -21.12 10.80
N THR A 194 0.39 -22.05 11.17
CA THR A 194 -0.84 -21.73 11.89
C THR A 194 -0.66 -22.04 13.36
N PHE A 195 -1.19 -21.20 14.24
CA PHE A 195 -1.13 -21.46 15.68
C PHE A 195 -2.48 -21.25 16.36
N SER A 196 -2.71 -22.08 17.38
CA SER A 196 -3.80 -21.94 18.34
C SER A 196 -3.30 -22.32 19.74
N ASN A 197 -3.68 -23.48 20.28
CA ASN A 197 -3.06 -24.05 21.48
C ASN A 197 -1.61 -24.48 21.22
N ASP A 198 -1.38 -25.00 20.01
CA ASP A 198 -0.12 -25.48 19.48
C ASP A 198 0.13 -24.85 18.09
N ALA A 199 1.34 -24.95 17.58
CA ALA A 199 1.70 -24.48 16.25
C ALA A 199 1.91 -25.64 15.27
N ASN A 200 1.49 -25.47 14.03
CA ASN A 200 1.66 -26.44 12.96
C ASN A 200 2.11 -25.75 11.69
N ILE A 201 3.04 -26.38 10.97
CA ILE A 201 3.40 -25.99 9.61
C ILE A 201 2.22 -26.36 8.70
N HIS A 202 1.45 -25.34 8.30
CA HIS A 202 0.29 -25.51 7.40
C HIS A 202 0.73 -25.55 5.94
N LEU A 203 1.85 -24.89 5.63
CA LEU A 203 2.51 -24.93 4.32
C LEU A 203 4.03 -24.84 4.53
N GLU A 204 4.74 -25.88 4.11
CA GLU A 204 6.21 -25.90 4.05
C GLU A 204 6.74 -24.79 3.13
N PRO A 205 7.97 -24.29 3.33
CA PRO A 205 8.61 -23.32 2.44
C PRO A 205 8.52 -23.76 0.97
N THR A 206 7.67 -23.07 0.21
CA THR A 206 7.35 -23.41 -1.17
C THR A 206 7.80 -22.28 -2.07
N LEU A 207 8.58 -22.61 -3.11
CA LEU A 207 8.93 -21.67 -4.17
C LEU A 207 7.73 -21.38 -5.06
N LEU A 208 7.62 -20.13 -5.50
CA LEU A 208 6.53 -19.67 -6.37
C LEU A 208 6.91 -19.69 -7.85
N ILE A 209 7.61 -20.76 -8.27
CA ILE A 209 8.24 -20.93 -9.59
C ILE A 209 7.30 -20.65 -10.77
N ASP A 210 6.02 -20.96 -10.61
CA ASP A 210 5.02 -20.83 -11.66
C ASP A 210 3.64 -20.55 -11.07
N LYS A 211 2.67 -20.36 -11.97
CA LYS A 211 1.28 -20.13 -11.61
C LYS A 211 0.66 -21.32 -10.87
N ALA A 212 1.03 -22.55 -11.21
CA ALA A 212 0.47 -23.75 -10.56
C ALA A 212 0.92 -23.86 -9.09
N ALA A 213 2.16 -23.48 -8.79
CA ALA A 213 2.67 -23.35 -7.44
C ALA A 213 1.91 -22.27 -6.66
N LYS A 214 1.73 -21.07 -7.24
CA LYS A 214 0.92 -20.00 -6.63
C LYS A 214 -0.52 -20.47 -6.33
N GLU A 215 -1.17 -21.15 -7.27
CA GLU A 215 -2.52 -21.71 -7.08
C GLU A 215 -2.58 -22.79 -5.99
N THR A 216 -1.56 -23.64 -5.89
CA THR A 216 -1.43 -24.65 -4.84
C THR A 216 -1.33 -24.01 -3.46
N VAL A 217 -0.53 -22.95 -3.33
CA VAL A 217 -0.39 -22.16 -2.11
C VAL A 217 -1.72 -21.48 -1.76
N ILE A 218 -2.40 -20.83 -2.73
CA ILE A 218 -3.71 -20.20 -2.53
C ILE A 218 -4.77 -21.23 -2.08
N SER A 219 -4.74 -22.44 -2.65
CA SER A 219 -5.60 -23.56 -2.23
C SER A 219 -5.32 -23.96 -0.78
N SER A 220 -4.04 -23.97 -0.35
CA SER A 220 -3.68 -24.21 1.05
C SER A 220 -4.20 -23.11 1.97
N ILE A 221 -4.07 -21.83 1.60
CA ILE A 221 -4.60 -20.67 2.37
C ILE A 221 -6.11 -20.83 2.62
N ASN A 222 -6.88 -21.26 1.62
CA ASN A 222 -8.32 -21.45 1.74
C ASN A 222 -8.71 -22.52 2.77
N LYS A 223 -7.85 -23.52 3.00
CA LYS A 223 -8.09 -24.64 3.93
C LYS A 223 -7.89 -24.29 5.41
N MET A 224 -7.37 -23.10 5.74
CA MET A 224 -7.24 -22.69 7.14
C MET A 224 -8.61 -22.53 7.80
N ASN A 225 -8.78 -23.12 8.98
CA ASN A 225 -10.02 -23.09 9.74
C ASN A 225 -9.77 -22.59 11.16
N LEU A 226 -10.80 -22.01 11.77
CA LEU A 226 -10.76 -21.55 13.15
C LEU A 226 -10.66 -22.74 14.12
N GLY A 227 -9.90 -22.59 15.20
CA GLY A 227 -9.83 -23.56 16.28
C GLY A 227 -8.94 -23.09 17.45
N GLY A 228 -9.25 -23.59 18.66
CA GLY A 228 -8.41 -23.44 19.83
C GLY A 228 -8.33 -22.04 20.48
N CYS A 229 -7.34 -21.89 21.36
CA CYS A 229 -6.92 -20.70 22.08
C CYS A 229 -5.75 -20.00 21.35
N THR A 230 -5.11 -19.00 21.97
CA THR A 230 -4.00 -18.25 21.36
C THR A 230 -2.67 -18.48 22.10
N ASN A 231 -1.69 -19.09 21.42
CA ASN A 231 -0.31 -19.33 21.92
C ASN A 231 0.72 -18.71 20.96
N ILE A 232 0.97 -17.41 21.12
CA ILE A 232 1.82 -16.63 20.22
C ILE A 232 3.25 -17.16 20.19
N TRP A 233 3.78 -17.58 21.35
CA TRP A 233 5.15 -18.10 21.43
C TRP A 233 5.36 -19.33 20.57
N ARG A 234 4.45 -20.32 20.61
CA ARG A 234 4.56 -21.52 19.78
C ARG A 234 4.55 -21.19 18.28
N GLY A 235 3.69 -20.25 17.87
CA GLY A 235 3.66 -19.79 16.48
C GLY A 235 5.01 -19.18 16.04
N ILE A 236 5.60 -18.33 16.87
CA ILE A 236 6.89 -17.69 16.58
C ILE A 236 8.04 -18.69 16.62
N GLU A 237 8.08 -19.56 17.63
CA GLU A 237 9.08 -20.63 17.75
C GLU A 237 9.10 -21.51 16.50
N GLU A 238 7.92 -21.92 16.02
CA GLU A 238 7.80 -22.73 14.81
C GLU A 238 8.15 -21.94 13.54
N GLY A 239 7.78 -20.65 13.46
CA GLY A 239 8.25 -19.77 12.39
C GLY A 239 9.78 -19.64 12.34
N ILE A 240 10.45 -19.58 13.51
CA ILE A 240 11.92 -19.58 13.60
C ILE A 240 12.49 -20.92 13.16
N ASN A 241 11.86 -22.04 13.51
CA ASN A 241 12.28 -23.37 13.07
C ASN A 241 12.18 -23.53 11.54
N VAL A 242 11.09 -23.02 10.94
CA VAL A 242 10.91 -22.95 9.49
C VAL A 242 11.98 -22.05 8.85
N SER A 243 12.29 -20.90 9.45
CA SER A 243 13.37 -20.03 8.97
C SER A 243 14.71 -20.77 8.91
N LYS A 244 15.04 -21.56 9.95
CA LYS A 244 16.26 -22.38 10.00
C LYS A 244 16.28 -23.52 8.98
N SER A 245 15.11 -24.05 8.58
CA SER A 245 15.05 -25.12 7.58
C SER A 245 15.34 -24.63 6.16
N VAL A 246 15.16 -23.33 5.90
CA VAL A 246 15.55 -22.66 4.66
C VAL A 246 17.05 -22.39 4.68
N THR A 247 17.82 -23.28 4.05
CA THR A 247 19.29 -23.27 4.06
C THR A 247 19.93 -22.23 3.13
N TYR A 248 19.13 -21.50 2.33
CA TYR A 248 19.63 -20.50 1.38
C TYR A 248 19.99 -19.19 2.08
N LYS A 249 21.29 -18.89 2.15
CA LYS A 249 21.82 -17.69 2.81
C LYS A 249 21.47 -16.38 2.09
N ASN A 250 21.18 -16.44 0.78
CA ASN A 250 20.88 -15.25 -0.02
C ASN A 250 19.39 -14.86 0.00
N TYR A 251 18.55 -15.52 0.80
CA TYR A 251 17.16 -15.13 0.97
C TYR A 251 17.00 -14.09 2.07
N GLN A 252 16.28 -13.02 1.77
CA GLN A 252 15.77 -12.13 2.80
C GLN A 252 14.56 -12.79 3.48
N LYS A 253 14.75 -13.26 4.72
CA LYS A 253 13.70 -13.92 5.49
C LYS A 253 12.90 -12.91 6.31
N SER A 254 11.57 -12.98 6.24
CA SER A 254 10.67 -12.15 7.04
C SER A 254 9.52 -12.98 7.61
N LEU A 255 9.42 -13.00 8.94
CA LEU A 255 8.31 -13.60 9.67
C LEU A 255 7.23 -12.54 9.85
N MET A 256 6.00 -12.85 9.43
CA MET A 256 4.85 -11.98 9.56
C MET A 256 3.83 -12.62 10.50
N VAL A 257 3.62 -12.05 11.68
CA VAL A 257 2.70 -12.57 12.70
C VAL A 257 1.35 -11.86 12.59
N PHE A 258 0.27 -12.60 12.36
CA PHE A 258 -1.10 -12.09 12.23
C PHE A 258 -1.93 -12.56 13.41
N THR A 259 -2.42 -11.66 14.27
CA THR A 259 -3.15 -12.02 15.50
C THR A 259 -4.02 -10.86 15.98
N ASP A 260 -4.92 -11.11 16.92
CA ASP A 260 -5.59 -10.07 17.71
C ASP A 260 -4.99 -9.92 19.13
N GLY A 261 -3.78 -10.45 19.33
CA GLY A 261 -2.76 -10.00 20.30
C GLY A 261 -2.93 -10.43 21.76
N ASN A 262 -3.97 -11.19 22.10
CA ASN A 262 -4.16 -11.67 23.47
C ASN A 262 -3.66 -13.12 23.63
N SER A 263 -2.35 -13.28 23.92
CA SER A 263 -1.79 -14.60 24.22
C SER A 263 -2.37 -15.17 25.53
N ASN A 264 -3.04 -16.33 25.44
CA ASN A 264 -3.63 -17.01 26.60
C ASN A 264 -2.69 -18.05 27.23
N ILE A 265 -1.69 -18.51 26.47
CA ILE A 265 -0.71 -19.51 26.90
C ILE A 265 0.67 -18.91 26.67
N ASN A 266 1.43 -18.73 27.76
CA ASN A 266 2.75 -18.11 27.71
C ASN A 266 3.81 -19.08 28.26
N PRO A 267 5.06 -19.01 27.76
CA PRO A 267 6.17 -19.73 28.37
C PRO A 267 6.42 -19.23 29.81
N PRO A 268 7.13 -20.01 30.65
CA PRO A 268 7.33 -19.69 32.07
C PRO A 268 7.88 -18.27 32.33
N ASP A 269 8.83 -17.83 31.51
CA ASP A 269 9.48 -16.50 31.64
C ASP A 269 8.78 -15.40 30.82
N GLY A 270 7.64 -15.71 30.20
CA GLY A 270 6.92 -14.83 29.29
C GLY A 270 7.53 -14.79 27.88
N VAL A 271 6.70 -14.41 26.90
CA VAL A 271 7.04 -14.45 25.47
C VAL A 271 8.24 -13.54 25.16
N TYR A 272 8.27 -12.33 25.74
CA TYR A 272 9.35 -11.36 25.51
C TYR A 272 10.74 -11.89 25.88
N GLN A 273 10.90 -12.39 27.10
CA GLN A 273 12.19 -12.85 27.59
C GLN A 273 12.65 -14.10 26.84
N THR A 274 11.73 -15.03 26.60
CA THR A 274 12.01 -16.27 25.85
C THR A 274 12.43 -15.98 24.41
N LEU A 275 11.75 -15.06 23.71
CA LEU A 275 12.12 -14.63 22.37
C LEU A 275 13.49 -13.95 22.36
N LYS A 276 13.73 -13.04 23.31
CA LYS A 276 15.01 -12.33 23.43
C LYS A 276 16.18 -13.30 23.61
N ASP A 277 16.03 -14.32 24.44
CA ASP A 277 17.09 -15.30 24.67
C ASP A 277 17.26 -16.25 23.48
N THR A 278 16.17 -16.59 22.79
CA THR A 278 16.21 -17.39 21.55
C THR A 278 16.94 -16.64 20.42
N LEU A 279 16.66 -15.35 20.23
CA LEU A 279 17.29 -14.54 19.19
C LEU A 279 18.79 -14.32 19.44
N LYS A 280 19.26 -14.32 20.70
CA LYS A 280 20.70 -14.22 21.01
C LYS A 280 21.52 -15.42 20.56
N VAL A 281 20.92 -16.61 20.59
CA VAL A 281 21.59 -17.87 20.20
C VAL A 281 21.22 -18.31 18.78
N CYS A 282 20.35 -17.57 18.10
CA CYS A 282 19.96 -17.83 16.73
C CYS A 282 21.03 -17.31 15.77
N ASP A 283 21.63 -18.21 14.99
CA ASP A 283 22.57 -17.87 13.92
C ASP A 283 21.87 -17.50 12.59
N ASP A 284 20.55 -17.72 12.50
CA ASP A 284 19.76 -17.38 11.33
C ASP A 284 19.29 -15.93 11.36
N LYS A 285 19.27 -15.28 10.19
CA LYS A 285 18.99 -13.84 10.06
C LYS A 285 17.63 -13.62 9.42
N PHE A 286 16.71 -12.98 10.15
CA PHE A 286 15.35 -12.68 9.69
C PHE A 286 14.80 -11.47 10.43
N THR A 287 13.70 -10.90 9.92
CA THR A 287 12.87 -9.93 10.67
C THR A 287 11.60 -10.57 11.20
N ILE A 288 11.03 -10.02 12.28
CA ILE A 288 9.69 -10.38 12.75
C ILE A 288 8.83 -9.11 12.76
N SER A 289 7.82 -9.07 11.90
CA SER A 289 6.79 -8.03 11.86
C SER A 289 5.48 -8.56 12.44
N THR A 290 4.75 -7.76 13.19
CA THR A 290 3.48 -8.13 13.82
C THR A 290 2.33 -7.28 13.28
N PHE A 291 1.19 -7.90 13.01
CA PHE A 291 -0.01 -7.27 12.47
C PHE A 291 -1.20 -7.59 13.37
N SER A 292 -1.73 -6.56 14.04
CA SER A 292 -2.87 -6.69 14.93
C SER A 292 -4.19 -6.39 14.23
N PHE A 293 -5.22 -7.20 14.49
CA PHE A 293 -6.55 -7.01 13.92
C PHE A 293 -7.59 -6.63 14.99
N GLY A 294 -8.25 -5.48 14.77
CA GLY A 294 -9.29 -4.96 15.64
C GLY A 294 -8.78 -4.10 16.80
N ASN A 295 -9.73 -3.62 17.61
CA ASN A 295 -9.50 -2.59 18.62
C ASN A 295 -9.31 -3.14 20.05
N ASP A 296 -9.76 -4.38 20.30
CA ASP A 296 -9.68 -5.02 21.63
C ASP A 296 -8.35 -5.76 21.87
N VAL A 297 -7.29 -5.29 21.21
CA VAL A 297 -5.98 -5.95 21.18
C VAL A 297 -5.10 -5.38 22.30
N GLY A 298 -4.35 -6.22 23.00
CA GLY A 298 -3.25 -5.76 23.85
C GLY A 298 -1.98 -5.57 23.00
N PRO A 299 -1.64 -4.36 22.53
CA PRO A 299 -0.60 -4.20 21.50
C PRO A 299 0.82 -4.36 22.05
N LYS A 300 1.02 -4.18 23.35
CA LYS A 300 2.34 -4.16 24.01
C LYS A 300 3.21 -5.36 23.64
N LEU A 301 2.65 -6.58 23.73
CA LEU A 301 3.40 -7.79 23.40
C LEU A 301 3.79 -7.85 21.92
N LEU A 302 2.90 -7.42 21.02
CA LEU A 302 3.16 -7.42 19.58
C LEU A 302 4.22 -6.38 19.18
N ILE A 303 4.17 -5.21 19.81
CA ILE A 303 5.18 -4.16 19.66
C ILE A 303 6.54 -4.66 20.16
N ASP A 304 6.56 -5.31 21.32
CA ASP A 304 7.77 -5.88 21.91
C ASP A 304 8.40 -6.96 21.01
N ILE A 305 7.58 -7.83 20.41
CA ILE A 305 8.03 -8.84 19.43
C ILE A 305 8.61 -8.17 18.19
N ALA A 306 7.91 -7.19 17.61
CA ALA A 306 8.38 -6.46 16.43
C ALA A 306 9.69 -5.69 16.70
N ASN A 307 9.82 -5.12 17.90
CA ASN A 307 11.04 -4.45 18.35
C ASN A 307 12.22 -5.41 18.46
N LEU A 308 12.04 -6.57 19.11
CA LEU A 308 13.08 -7.59 19.22
C LEU A 308 13.48 -8.18 17.86
N GLY A 309 12.51 -8.36 16.97
CA GLY A 309 12.71 -8.92 15.64
C GLY A 309 13.08 -7.91 14.56
N ASN A 310 13.38 -6.65 14.91
CA ASN A 310 13.67 -5.57 13.95
C ASN A 310 12.65 -5.48 12.77
N GLY A 311 11.37 -5.71 13.05
CA GLY A 311 10.28 -5.58 12.08
C GLY A 311 9.30 -4.47 12.45
N ILE A 312 8.16 -4.41 11.75
CA ILE A 312 7.13 -3.40 12.02
C ILE A 312 6.03 -3.91 12.94
N TYR A 313 5.29 -2.97 13.53
CA TYR A 313 3.99 -3.23 14.12
C TYR A 313 2.92 -2.55 13.27
N GLY A 314 2.12 -3.33 12.54
CA GLY A 314 1.02 -2.85 11.71
C GLY A 314 -0.32 -2.98 12.43
N TYR A 315 -1.04 -1.86 12.57
CA TYR A 315 -2.35 -1.84 13.23
C TYR A 315 -3.49 -1.80 12.21
N CYS A 316 -4.28 -2.87 12.13
CA CYS A 316 -5.46 -2.98 11.26
C CYS A 316 -6.75 -2.85 12.08
N PRO A 317 -7.33 -1.63 12.23
CA PRO A 317 -8.57 -1.43 13.00
C PRO A 317 -9.77 -2.15 12.38
N ASP A 318 -9.86 -2.15 11.05
CA ASP A 318 -10.98 -2.68 10.28
C ASP A 318 -10.54 -3.17 8.89
N GLY A 319 -11.49 -3.69 8.12
CA GLY A 319 -11.23 -4.24 6.78
C GLY A 319 -10.72 -3.25 5.74
N THR A 320 -10.92 -1.94 5.92
CA THR A 320 -10.45 -0.90 4.97
C THR A 320 -8.93 -0.71 5.06
N MET A 321 -8.37 -0.86 6.25
CA MET A 321 -6.93 -0.64 6.51
C MET A 321 -6.07 -1.85 6.17
N VAL A 322 -6.68 -3.03 6.04
CA VAL A 322 -5.97 -4.27 5.71
C VAL A 322 -5.26 -4.16 4.36
N GLY A 323 -5.97 -3.76 3.31
CA GLY A 323 -5.38 -3.61 1.98
C GLY A 323 -4.22 -2.62 1.98
N THR A 324 -4.41 -1.45 2.60
CA THR A 324 -3.44 -0.35 2.58
C THR A 324 -2.14 -0.72 3.27
N ILE A 325 -2.20 -1.37 4.45
CA ILE A 325 -1.03 -1.75 5.22
C ILE A 325 -0.24 -2.85 4.51
N PHE A 326 -0.90 -3.89 4.00
CA PHE A 326 -0.21 -5.00 3.35
C PHE A 326 0.39 -4.63 1.99
N ILE A 327 -0.30 -3.81 1.20
CA ILE A 327 0.22 -3.31 -0.08
C ILE A 327 1.52 -2.53 0.15
N ASN A 328 1.53 -1.59 1.10
CA ASN A 328 2.72 -0.78 1.39
C ASN A 328 3.85 -1.60 2.03
N TYR A 329 3.52 -2.55 2.91
CA TYR A 329 4.51 -3.46 3.48
C TYR A 329 5.17 -4.34 2.41
N MET A 330 4.38 -4.88 1.46
CA MET A 330 4.90 -5.69 0.36
C MET A 330 5.80 -4.88 -0.56
N ALA A 331 5.39 -3.66 -0.93
CA ALA A 331 6.22 -2.75 -1.71
C ALA A 331 7.57 -2.47 -1.03
N SER A 332 7.55 -2.24 0.28
CA SER A 332 8.76 -2.04 1.09
C SER A 332 9.63 -3.29 1.12
N LEU A 333 9.05 -4.47 1.36
CA LEU A 333 9.77 -5.74 1.43
C LEU A 333 10.48 -6.06 0.11
N LEU A 334 9.77 -5.97 -1.01
CA LEU A 334 10.31 -6.25 -2.35
C LEU A 334 11.39 -5.25 -2.79
N SER A 335 11.34 -4.02 -2.26
CA SER A 335 12.34 -2.97 -2.51
C SER A 335 13.56 -3.05 -1.58
N THR A 336 13.58 -3.96 -0.60
CA THR A 336 14.63 -4.04 0.42
C THR A 336 15.92 -4.67 -0.11
N ILE A 337 17.04 -4.01 0.17
CA ILE A 337 18.40 -4.52 -0.07
C ILE A 337 18.90 -5.24 1.18
N THR A 338 18.80 -4.58 2.33
CA THR A 338 19.09 -5.19 3.63
C THR A 338 18.10 -4.70 4.68
N PRO A 339 17.44 -5.59 5.44
CA PRO A 339 16.42 -5.22 6.41
C PRO A 339 16.92 -4.43 7.62
N VAL A 340 18.21 -4.55 7.96
CA VAL A 340 18.76 -4.01 9.20
C VAL A 340 20.12 -3.36 8.91
N ILE A 341 20.31 -2.17 9.48
CA ILE A 341 21.58 -1.45 9.46
C ILE A 341 21.89 -1.00 10.89
N LYS A 342 23.11 -1.19 11.35
CA LYS A 342 23.56 -0.66 12.64
C LYS A 342 24.57 0.44 12.41
N VAL A 343 24.29 1.63 12.93
CA VAL A 343 25.22 2.75 12.92
C VAL A 343 25.82 2.88 14.31
N ILE A 344 27.15 2.86 14.37
CA ILE A 344 27.93 2.94 15.60
C ILE A 344 28.76 4.22 15.56
N VAL A 345 28.62 5.04 16.59
CA VAL A 345 29.40 6.25 16.80
C VAL A 345 30.20 6.10 18.09
N GLU A 346 31.52 6.13 17.96
CA GLU A 346 32.48 6.05 19.06
C GLU A 346 33.12 7.42 19.26
N GLN A 347 33.16 7.95 20.48
CA GLN A 347 33.82 9.22 20.84
C GLN A 347 34.81 9.00 21.98
N GLY A 348 36.10 9.12 21.68
CA GLY A 348 37.16 8.77 22.64
C GLY A 348 37.11 7.30 23.05
N ASP A 349 37.61 6.98 24.24
CA ASP A 349 37.72 5.58 24.70
C ASP A 349 36.45 5.07 25.41
N ASP A 350 35.56 5.97 25.86
CA ASP A 350 34.48 5.63 26.80
C ASP A 350 33.06 5.73 26.22
N ILE A 351 32.84 6.45 25.11
CA ILE A 351 31.50 6.71 24.58
C ILE A 351 31.29 5.90 23.31
N LYS A 352 30.45 4.86 23.39
CA LYS A 352 29.97 4.09 22.23
C LYS A 352 28.45 4.14 22.16
N LYS A 353 27.92 4.76 21.10
CA LYS A 353 26.48 4.82 20.81
C LYS A 353 26.18 3.94 19.61
N THR A 354 25.16 3.10 19.73
CA THR A 354 24.71 2.23 18.64
C THR A 354 23.24 2.48 18.39
N MET A 355 22.87 2.67 17.13
CA MET A 355 21.50 2.77 16.70
C MET A 355 21.24 1.79 15.57
N THR A 356 20.25 0.94 15.74
CA THR A 356 19.69 0.15 14.64
C THR A 356 18.72 1.04 13.89
N ILE A 357 18.97 1.25 12.60
CA ILE A 357 18.04 1.94 11.71
C ILE A 357 17.32 0.92 10.81
N GLY A 358 16.21 1.34 10.24
CA GLY A 358 15.37 0.50 9.38
C GLY A 358 16.05 0.01 8.09
N PRO A 359 15.29 -0.67 7.21
CA PRO A 359 15.80 -1.34 6.02
C PRO A 359 16.38 -0.38 4.98
N LEU A 360 17.48 -0.73 4.33
CA LEU A 360 17.98 -0.03 3.14
C LEU A 360 17.15 -0.44 1.93
N TYR A 361 16.57 0.52 1.20
CA TYR A 361 15.84 0.24 -0.04
C TYR A 361 16.61 0.70 -1.27
N ARG A 362 16.23 0.14 -2.41
CA ARG A 362 16.65 0.65 -3.72
C ARG A 362 16.29 2.13 -3.90
N ALA A 363 17.19 2.89 -4.51
CA ALA A 363 17.05 4.32 -4.81
C ALA A 363 16.80 5.26 -3.60
N THR A 364 16.80 4.80 -2.36
CA THR A 364 16.45 5.65 -1.20
C THR A 364 17.64 6.00 -0.31
N TYR A 365 17.58 7.18 0.29
CA TYR A 365 18.51 7.57 1.36
C TYR A 365 18.06 6.97 2.69
N ARG A 366 19.03 6.51 3.48
CA ARG A 366 18.85 6.21 4.90
C ARG A 366 19.67 7.12 5.77
N ASN A 367 19.08 7.50 6.91
CA ASN A 367 19.57 8.59 7.74
C ASN A 367 19.61 8.16 9.21
N ALA A 368 20.59 8.67 9.94
CA ALA A 368 20.76 8.47 11.37
C ALA A 368 21.30 9.75 12.01
N ILE A 369 20.71 10.20 13.12
CA ILE A 369 21.18 11.39 13.84
C ILE A 369 21.58 11.01 15.26
N PHE A 370 22.83 11.30 15.62
CA PHE A 370 23.39 11.06 16.95
C PHE A 370 23.70 12.38 17.64
N LYS A 371 23.31 12.55 18.90
CA LYS A 371 23.86 13.64 19.72
C LYS A 371 25.33 13.35 19.99
N ILE A 372 26.20 14.34 19.85
CA ILE A 372 27.65 14.18 20.04
C ILE A 372 28.20 15.21 21.03
N ASP A 373 29.35 14.90 21.63
CA ASP A 373 30.17 15.90 22.33
C ASP A 373 31.12 16.59 21.35
N LYS A 374 30.98 17.91 21.21
CA LYS A 374 31.80 18.75 20.33
C LYS A 374 33.29 18.72 20.70
N ASN A 375 33.64 18.49 21.96
CA ASN A 375 35.03 18.45 22.41
C ASN A 375 35.76 17.16 21.99
N LEU A 376 35.01 16.14 21.54
CA LEU A 376 35.55 14.84 21.16
C LEU A 376 35.47 14.58 19.66
N ILE A 377 35.22 15.61 18.83
CA ILE A 377 35.09 15.49 17.37
C ILE A 377 36.34 14.83 16.76
N ASP A 378 37.54 15.29 17.12
CA ASP A 378 38.80 14.73 16.60
C ASP A 378 39.04 13.27 16.97
N LYS A 379 38.30 12.76 17.97
CA LYS A 379 38.31 11.37 18.43
C LYS A 379 37.01 10.64 18.13
N THR A 380 36.23 11.14 17.17
CA THR A 380 34.96 10.53 16.77
C THR A 380 35.19 9.57 15.60
N LYS A 381 34.72 8.33 15.72
CA LYS A 381 34.71 7.33 14.65
C LYS A 381 33.27 6.90 14.38
N VAL A 382 32.92 6.76 13.10
CA VAL A 382 31.60 6.31 12.66
C VAL A 382 31.76 5.03 11.86
N THR A 383 31.03 4.00 12.25
CA THR A 383 31.03 2.69 11.58
C THR A 383 29.60 2.29 11.26
N VAL A 384 29.37 1.78 10.06
CA VAL A 384 28.10 1.18 9.64
C VAL A 384 28.30 -0.31 9.49
N GLU A 385 27.55 -1.10 10.24
CA GLU A 385 27.50 -2.55 10.12
C GLU A 385 26.22 -2.95 9.39
N LEU A 386 26.35 -3.87 8.43
CA LEU A 386 25.23 -4.53 7.75
C LEU A 386 25.16 -5.97 8.26
N PRO A 387 24.31 -6.26 9.27
CA PRO A 387 24.32 -7.57 9.92
C PRO A 387 23.99 -8.71 8.97
N MET A 388 23.22 -8.47 7.90
CA MET A 388 22.81 -9.50 6.94
C MET A 388 23.98 -10.02 6.11
N THR A 389 24.86 -9.13 5.68
CA THR A 389 26.03 -9.43 4.84
C THR A 389 27.34 -9.50 5.62
N ASN A 390 27.31 -9.21 6.93
CA ASN A 390 28.50 -9.09 7.79
C ASN A 390 29.50 -8.01 7.35
N GLN A 391 29.06 -7.02 6.56
CA GLN A 391 29.91 -5.90 6.17
C GLN A 391 30.07 -4.89 7.29
N ILE A 392 31.26 -4.34 7.42
CA ILE A 392 31.61 -3.27 8.36
C ILE A 392 32.28 -2.16 7.54
N ILE A 393 31.71 -0.96 7.58
CA ILE A 393 32.11 0.15 6.73
C ILE A 393 32.44 1.35 7.60
N ASP A 394 33.67 1.86 7.49
CA ASP A 394 34.07 3.10 8.14
C ASP A 394 33.54 4.30 7.34
N VAL A 395 32.83 5.21 8.02
CA VAL A 395 32.14 6.34 7.38
C VAL A 395 32.95 7.62 7.54
N PRO A 396 33.24 8.37 6.46
CA PRO A 396 33.96 9.64 6.56
C PRO A 396 33.12 10.73 7.26
N ILE A 397 33.78 11.59 8.03
CA ILE A 397 33.17 12.70 8.78
C ILE A 397 33.51 14.03 8.09
N ILE A 398 32.46 14.78 7.77
CA ILE A 398 32.53 16.16 7.27
C ILE A 398 32.34 17.10 8.45
N ASN A 399 33.34 17.94 8.71
CA ASN A 399 33.38 18.80 9.89
C ASN A 399 32.62 20.12 9.69
N GLU A 400 32.38 20.54 8.45
CA GLU A 400 31.57 21.72 8.17
C GLU A 400 30.09 21.46 8.43
N SER A 401 29.51 22.22 9.35
CA SER A 401 28.10 22.13 9.67
C SER A 401 27.25 22.95 8.66
N PRO A 402 26.09 22.43 8.23
CA PRO A 402 25.22 23.09 7.27
C PRO A 402 24.51 24.29 7.90
N ASP A 403 24.32 25.35 7.13
CA ASP A 403 23.58 26.54 7.58
C ASP A 403 22.08 26.39 7.27
N LEU A 404 21.38 25.67 8.16
CA LEU A 404 19.93 25.50 8.04
C LEU A 404 19.18 26.80 8.24
N LYS A 405 19.77 27.77 8.97
CA LYS A 405 19.14 29.07 9.18
C LYS A 405 19.04 29.85 7.88
N SER A 406 20.15 29.99 7.16
CA SER A 406 20.16 30.62 5.83
C SER A 406 19.20 29.91 4.90
N PHE A 407 19.24 28.57 4.85
CA PHE A 407 18.33 27.80 4.00
C PHE A 407 16.85 28.08 4.30
N ILE A 408 16.44 28.06 5.58
CA ILE A 408 15.06 28.33 6.00
C ILE A 408 14.63 29.75 5.62
N ASP A 409 15.51 30.75 5.85
CA ASP A 409 15.25 32.14 5.50
C ASP A 409 15.13 32.33 3.98
N ASP A 410 16.04 31.73 3.20
CA ASP A 410 16.05 31.79 1.74
C ASP A 410 14.80 31.13 1.13
N MET A 411 14.38 29.96 1.64
CA MET A 411 13.17 29.28 1.16
C MET A 411 11.90 30.02 1.57
N TYR A 412 11.88 30.65 2.74
CA TYR A 412 10.76 31.48 3.18
C TYR A 412 10.57 32.69 2.25
N GLU A 413 11.64 33.39 1.91
CA GLU A 413 11.57 34.50 0.96
C GLU A 413 11.14 34.03 -0.44
N LYS A 414 11.58 32.84 -0.89
CA LYS A 414 11.10 32.25 -2.15
C LYS A 414 9.61 31.91 -2.11
N GLU A 415 9.10 31.26 -1.06
CA GLU A 415 7.66 30.98 -0.91
C GLU A 415 6.85 32.28 -0.87
N LYS A 416 7.38 33.33 -0.23
CA LYS A 416 6.74 34.63 -0.17
C LYS A 416 6.71 35.31 -1.54
N GLN A 417 7.82 35.29 -2.28
CA GLN A 417 7.89 35.80 -3.65
C GLN A 417 6.96 35.04 -4.60
N LEU A 418 6.85 33.71 -4.45
CA LEU A 418 5.89 32.91 -5.22
C LEU A 418 4.45 33.31 -4.90
N LYS A 419 4.11 33.50 -3.63
CA LYS A 419 2.77 33.96 -3.22
C LYS A 419 2.46 35.39 -3.61
N GLU A 420 3.46 36.26 -3.64
CA GLU A 420 3.33 37.64 -4.10
C GLU A 420 3.29 37.72 -5.63
N ALA A 421 4.01 36.84 -6.35
CA ALA A 421 3.89 36.70 -7.80
C ALA A 421 2.50 36.17 -8.16
N GLN A 422 2.02 35.15 -7.45
CA GLN A 422 0.66 34.64 -7.56
C GLN A 422 -0.36 35.75 -7.35
N LYS A 423 -0.28 36.47 -6.22
CA LYS A 423 -1.16 37.60 -5.95
C LYS A 423 -1.05 38.76 -6.94
N ASN A 424 0.11 39.01 -7.53
CA ASN A 424 0.28 40.07 -8.52
C ASN A 424 -0.20 39.62 -9.90
N GLU A 425 -0.16 38.32 -10.20
CA GLU A 425 -0.86 37.71 -11.34
C GLU A 425 -2.37 37.85 -11.10
N GLU A 426 -2.90 37.52 -9.91
CA GLU A 426 -4.29 37.74 -9.51
C GLU A 426 -4.73 39.23 -9.51
N GLU A 427 -3.85 40.19 -9.15
CA GLU A 427 -4.15 41.65 -9.17
C GLU A 427 -3.94 42.32 -10.56
N GLU A 428 -3.13 41.74 -11.47
CA GLU A 428 -3.10 42.14 -12.89
C GLU A 428 -4.20 41.44 -13.72
N GLU A 429 -4.82 40.39 -13.18
CA GLU A 429 -5.95 39.62 -13.71
C GLU A 429 -7.32 40.05 -13.15
N ASP A 430 -7.46 41.31 -12.68
CA ASP A 430 -8.75 42.03 -12.61
C ASP A 430 -9.36 42.26 -14.03
N ASP A 431 -8.76 41.66 -15.07
CA ASP A 431 -9.22 41.56 -16.45
C ASP A 431 -9.04 40.16 -17.10
N ASP A 432 -8.70 39.07 -16.38
CA ASP A 432 -8.93 37.66 -16.82
C ASP A 432 -8.30 36.64 -15.82
N ASP A 433 -9.15 36.09 -14.95
CA ASP A 433 -9.07 34.77 -14.27
C ASP A 433 -7.81 34.35 -13.47
N ASP A 434 -7.87 34.61 -12.15
CA ASP A 434 -7.10 33.98 -11.06
C ASP A 434 -6.84 32.46 -11.23
N GLU A 435 -5.67 32.19 -11.79
CA GLU A 435 -4.54 31.44 -11.25
C GLU A 435 -4.62 29.97 -10.77
N ILE A 436 -3.54 29.32 -11.19
CA ILE A 436 -3.04 27.99 -10.94
C ILE A 436 -2.01 28.08 -9.80
N LEU A 437 -1.94 27.09 -8.89
CA LEU A 437 -0.68 26.44 -8.50
C LEU A 437 -0.90 25.25 -7.54
N ASP A 438 -0.83 24.06 -8.13
CA ASP A 438 -0.43 22.79 -7.49
C ASP A 438 0.40 22.01 -8.52
N SER A 439 1.60 22.47 -8.81
CA SER A 439 2.62 21.70 -9.54
C SER A 439 3.46 20.92 -8.54
N ASP A 440 2.98 19.72 -8.20
CA ASP A 440 3.74 18.51 -7.81
C ASP A 440 2.75 17.51 -7.16
N SER A 441 1.69 17.21 -7.90
CA SER A 441 0.82 16.07 -7.63
C SER A 441 1.22 14.96 -8.59
N ASP A 442 1.75 13.88 -8.03
CA ASP A 442 1.91 12.60 -8.70
C ASP A 442 0.56 12.22 -9.31
N SER A 443 0.46 12.26 -10.63
CA SER A 443 -0.72 11.83 -11.36
C SER A 443 -0.81 10.30 -11.26
N GLU A 444 -1.42 9.82 -10.18
CA GLU A 444 -1.78 8.41 -10.02
C GLU A 444 -2.86 8.05 -11.04
N ASP A 445 -2.44 7.31 -12.06
CA ASP A 445 -3.28 6.85 -13.15
C ASP A 445 -4.15 5.65 -12.71
N ASP A 446 -5.28 5.92 -12.05
CA ASP A 446 -6.24 4.92 -11.56
C ASP A 446 -7.19 4.40 -12.67
N ASN A 447 -6.64 4.09 -13.85
CA ASN A 447 -7.32 3.26 -14.84
C ASN A 447 -7.26 1.78 -14.44
N ALA A 448 -8.27 1.29 -13.71
CA ALA A 448 -8.54 -0.14 -13.61
C ALA A 448 -9.14 -0.65 -14.94
N VAL A 449 -8.28 -0.90 -15.92
CA VAL A 449 -8.57 -1.95 -16.92
C VAL A 449 -8.77 -3.23 -16.10
N SER A 450 -9.81 -4.02 -16.41
CA SER A 450 -9.95 -5.36 -15.86
C SER A 450 -8.80 -6.21 -16.40
N ILE A 451 -7.66 -6.14 -15.72
CA ILE A 451 -6.48 -6.93 -16.02
C ILE A 451 -6.75 -8.31 -15.45
N ASP A 452 -6.65 -9.34 -16.29
CA ASP A 452 -6.57 -10.70 -15.77
C ASP A 452 -5.32 -10.77 -14.89
N ILE A 453 -5.48 -11.02 -13.58
CA ILE A 453 -4.37 -11.16 -12.63
C ILE A 453 -3.34 -12.17 -13.15
N ASN A 454 -3.78 -13.14 -13.94
CA ASN A 454 -2.94 -14.16 -14.54
C ASN A 454 -1.93 -13.63 -15.58
N ASN A 455 -2.12 -12.42 -16.11
CA ASN A 455 -1.25 -11.79 -17.09
C ASN A 455 -0.30 -10.76 -16.47
N ILE A 456 -0.31 -10.60 -15.15
CA ILE A 456 0.60 -9.69 -14.46
C ILE A 456 1.95 -10.39 -14.31
N ASP A 457 2.97 -9.92 -15.03
CA ASP A 457 4.34 -10.39 -14.84
C ASP A 457 4.93 -9.79 -13.55
N THR A 458 5.08 -10.62 -12.52
CA THR A 458 5.66 -10.23 -11.23
C THR A 458 7.17 -10.12 -11.26
N ASP A 459 7.83 -10.64 -12.30
CA ASP A 459 9.30 -10.69 -12.41
C ASP A 459 9.87 -9.50 -13.18
N ILE A 460 9.02 -8.52 -13.55
CA ILE A 460 9.44 -7.31 -14.26
C ILE A 460 10.52 -6.57 -13.48
N ILE A 461 11.62 -6.29 -14.18
CA ILE A 461 12.70 -5.45 -13.66
C ILE A 461 12.23 -4.00 -13.66
N ILE A 462 12.00 -3.46 -12.46
CA ILE A 462 11.67 -2.04 -12.26
C ILE A 462 12.97 -1.24 -12.31
N GLU A 463 13.12 -0.37 -13.30
CA GLU A 463 14.30 0.51 -13.45
C GLU A 463 14.21 1.74 -12.52
N GLU A 464 15.36 2.16 -11.98
CA GLU A 464 15.48 3.37 -11.14
C GLU A 464 15.67 4.60 -12.03
N LYS A 465 14.80 5.62 -11.96
CA LYS A 465 15.01 6.88 -12.70
C LYS A 465 16.04 7.78 -12.02
N GLU A 466 16.59 8.70 -12.81
CA GLU A 466 17.40 9.80 -12.29
C GLU A 466 16.48 10.95 -11.89
N ILE A 467 16.26 11.09 -10.58
CA ILE A 467 15.53 12.21 -10.00
C ILE A 467 16.56 13.28 -9.58
N GLU A 468 16.23 14.55 -9.78
CA GLU A 468 17.03 15.66 -9.25
C GLU A 468 17.18 15.49 -7.72
N SER A 469 18.42 15.52 -7.24
CA SER A 469 18.69 15.33 -5.82
C SER A 469 18.07 16.45 -5.00
N THR A 470 17.16 16.12 -4.07
CA THR A 470 16.69 17.07 -3.06
C THR A 470 17.88 17.71 -2.35
N GLN A 471 17.84 19.02 -2.12
CA GLN A 471 18.90 19.73 -1.41
C GLN A 471 19.17 19.07 -0.05
N TYR A 472 20.45 18.97 0.30
CA TYR A 472 20.87 18.28 1.53
C TYR A 472 20.23 18.90 2.78
N GLU A 473 20.12 20.24 2.80
CA GLU A 473 19.56 21.04 3.88
C GLU A 473 18.09 20.70 4.13
N GLU A 474 17.30 20.57 3.07
CA GLU A 474 15.89 20.18 3.17
C GLU A 474 15.74 18.76 3.74
N ARG A 475 16.53 17.82 3.20
CA ARG A 475 16.55 16.44 3.70
C ARG A 475 16.91 16.44 5.18
N LEU A 476 17.98 17.14 5.57
CA LEU A 476 18.41 17.22 6.96
C LEU A 476 17.34 17.84 7.86
N LEU A 477 16.68 18.91 7.42
CA LEU A 477 15.58 19.54 8.17
C LEU A 477 14.46 18.53 8.43
N ASN A 478 14.01 17.79 7.41
CA ASN A 478 12.99 16.74 7.54
C ASN A 478 13.41 15.66 8.54
N GLN A 479 14.68 15.25 8.52
CA GLN A 479 15.23 14.27 9.47
C GLN A 479 15.25 14.78 10.92
N ILE A 480 15.60 16.05 11.15
CA ILE A 480 15.60 16.66 12.48
C ILE A 480 14.17 16.74 13.04
N LEU A 481 13.21 17.18 12.22
CA LEU A 481 11.80 17.26 12.63
C LEU A 481 11.24 15.88 12.96
N ARG A 482 11.47 14.90 12.09
CA ARG A 482 11.07 13.51 12.35
C ARG A 482 11.68 12.97 13.65
N ASN A 483 12.98 13.16 13.89
CA ASN A 483 13.63 12.66 15.10
C ASN A 483 13.03 13.30 16.37
N LYS A 484 12.75 14.61 16.35
CA LYS A 484 12.02 15.28 17.45
C LYS A 484 10.63 14.67 17.66
N PHE A 485 9.91 14.40 16.59
CA PHE A 485 8.58 13.80 16.65
C PHE A 485 8.61 12.40 17.27
N ILE A 486 9.54 11.56 16.81
CA ILE A 486 9.82 10.22 17.38
C ILE A 486 10.10 10.34 18.88
N ILE A 487 10.89 11.32 19.32
CA ILE A 487 11.18 11.56 20.74
C ILE A 487 9.90 11.96 21.50
N ALA A 488 9.05 12.82 20.92
CA ALA A 488 7.79 13.23 21.54
C ALA A 488 6.84 12.04 21.72
N LEU A 489 6.59 11.27 20.67
CA LEU A 489 5.75 10.07 20.74
C LEU A 489 6.30 9.01 21.71
N ASN A 490 7.62 8.79 21.74
CA ASN A 490 8.23 7.88 22.71
C ASN A 490 8.06 8.34 24.16
N LYS A 491 7.99 9.65 24.42
CA LYS A 491 7.66 10.15 25.77
C LYS A 491 6.19 9.90 26.09
N ILE A 492 5.29 10.13 25.13
CA ILE A 492 3.85 9.93 25.30
C ILE A 492 3.53 8.45 25.60
N ILE A 493 4.04 7.50 24.81
CA ILE A 493 3.77 6.06 25.00
C ILE A 493 4.27 5.55 26.37
N LYS A 494 5.25 6.22 26.99
CA LYS A 494 5.76 5.84 28.31
C LYS A 494 4.91 6.35 29.47
N ILE A 495 3.92 7.20 29.21
CA ILE A 495 3.00 7.68 30.24
C ILE A 495 1.95 6.60 30.47
N GLU A 496 1.94 6.04 31.69
CA GLU A 496 0.93 5.07 32.09
C GLU A 496 -0.36 5.79 32.52
N GLY A 497 -1.51 5.25 32.13
CA GLY A 497 -2.81 5.78 32.57
C GLY A 497 -3.41 6.91 31.73
N ILE A 498 -2.94 7.15 30.50
CA ILE A 498 -3.52 8.16 29.57
C ILE A 498 -5.04 7.95 29.38
N ALA A 499 -5.51 6.70 29.33
CA ALA A 499 -6.93 6.36 29.14
C ALA A 499 -7.79 6.53 30.41
N SER A 500 -7.20 6.65 31.59
CA SER A 500 -7.93 6.62 32.87
C SER A 500 -7.68 7.81 33.79
N ASN A 501 -6.60 8.58 33.58
CA ASN A 501 -6.22 9.71 34.42
C ASN A 501 -6.05 10.99 33.59
N GLU A 502 -6.87 12.00 33.89
CA GLU A 502 -6.88 13.30 33.22
C GLU A 502 -5.55 14.06 33.37
N GLU A 503 -4.84 13.91 34.51
CA GLU A 503 -3.53 14.54 34.72
C GLU A 503 -2.47 13.94 33.77
N GLU A 504 -2.46 12.62 33.63
CA GLU A 504 -1.53 11.92 32.74
C GLU A 504 -1.87 12.19 31.26
N ASN A 505 -3.16 12.28 30.93
CA ASN A 505 -3.61 12.74 29.62
C ASN A 505 -3.12 14.17 29.31
N GLY A 506 -3.23 15.08 30.28
CA GLY A 506 -2.73 16.45 30.17
C GLY A 506 -1.23 16.54 29.95
N LYS A 507 -0.44 15.64 30.56
CA LYS A 507 1.01 15.52 30.29
C LYS A 507 1.29 15.08 28.86
N ALA A 508 0.57 14.08 28.35
CA ALA A 508 0.69 13.63 26.97
C ALA A 508 0.38 14.75 25.97
N LYS A 509 -0.71 15.50 26.22
CA LYS A 509 -1.10 16.66 25.42
C LYS A 509 -0.03 17.76 25.44
N THR A 510 0.51 18.09 26.62
CA THR A 510 1.58 19.10 26.75
C THR A 510 2.81 18.76 25.90
N ILE A 511 3.22 17.49 25.89
CA ILE A 511 4.36 17.02 25.07
C ILE A 511 4.08 17.18 23.57
N LEU A 512 2.86 16.87 23.13
CA LEU A 512 2.47 17.03 21.73
C LEU A 512 2.39 18.53 21.34
N ASP A 513 1.82 19.36 22.20
CA ASP A 513 1.71 20.81 22.01
C ASP A 513 3.09 21.49 21.90
N GLU A 514 4.07 21.06 22.71
CA GLU A 514 5.47 21.49 22.59
C GLU A 514 6.05 21.19 21.21
N TYR A 515 5.72 20.04 20.62
CA TYR A 515 6.18 19.68 19.28
C TYR A 515 5.43 20.46 18.18
N ILE A 516 4.11 20.61 18.30
CA ILE A 516 3.30 21.42 17.38
C ILE A 516 3.80 22.86 17.36
N LYS A 517 4.21 23.41 18.51
CA LYS A 517 4.80 24.75 18.60
C LYS A 517 6.07 24.87 17.76
N ILE A 518 6.95 23.87 17.79
CA ILE A 518 8.16 23.84 16.94
C ILE A 518 7.78 23.89 15.46
N LEU A 519 6.80 23.08 15.04
CA LEU A 519 6.31 23.09 13.66
C LEU A 519 5.72 24.45 13.27
N LYS A 520 4.90 25.06 14.13
CA LYS A 520 4.25 26.35 13.84
C LYS A 520 5.25 27.50 13.75
N GLU A 521 6.25 27.54 14.63
CA GLU A 521 7.29 28.58 14.70
C GLU A 521 8.33 28.50 13.57
N LEU A 522 8.41 27.39 12.83
CA LEU A 522 9.23 27.31 11.61
C LEU A 522 8.72 28.29 10.55
N LYS A 523 9.61 29.21 10.15
CA LYS A 523 9.35 30.20 9.10
C LYS A 523 8.96 29.52 7.77
N TYR A 524 9.79 28.58 7.34
CA TYR A 524 9.54 27.73 6.17
C TYR A 524 9.19 26.31 6.62
N LYS A 525 8.15 25.73 6.03
CA LYS A 525 7.72 24.35 6.27
C LYS A 525 7.85 23.57 4.96
N THR A 526 8.67 22.53 4.99
CA THR A 526 8.77 21.56 3.89
C THR A 526 7.44 20.83 3.69
N LYS A 527 7.26 20.15 2.54
CA LYS A 527 6.09 19.30 2.28
C LYS A 527 5.87 18.29 3.41
N PHE A 528 6.94 17.56 3.79
CA PHE A 528 6.92 16.65 4.94
C PHE A 528 6.44 17.31 6.25
N ALA A 529 6.89 18.53 6.56
CA ALA A 529 6.47 19.22 7.77
C ALA A 529 4.99 19.66 7.74
N LYS A 530 4.46 20.01 6.55
CA LYS A 530 3.05 20.33 6.33
C LYS A 530 2.19 19.07 6.50
N ASP A 531 2.57 17.98 5.85
CA ASP A 531 1.87 16.68 5.94
C ASP A 531 1.88 16.12 7.36
N LEU A 532 3.01 16.24 8.06
CA LEU A 532 3.11 15.82 9.46
C LEU A 532 2.22 16.67 10.37
N LEU A 533 2.04 17.96 10.07
CA LEU A 533 1.11 18.80 10.84
C LEU A 533 -0.34 18.36 10.63
N ILE A 534 -0.72 17.97 9.40
CA ILE A 534 -2.06 17.44 9.05
C ILE A 534 -2.34 16.14 9.82
N ASP A 535 -1.39 15.21 9.86
CA ASP A 535 -1.55 13.95 10.61
C ASP A 535 -1.65 14.21 12.13
N ILE A 536 -0.98 15.26 12.61
CA ILE A 536 -0.97 15.60 14.04
C ILE A 536 -2.26 16.27 14.47
N THR A 537 -2.65 17.36 13.82
CA THR A 537 -3.78 18.21 14.20
C THR A 537 -4.42 18.82 12.96
N ASN A 538 -5.70 18.55 12.76
CA ASN A 538 -6.47 19.08 11.64
C ASN A 538 -7.94 19.23 12.08
N PRO A 539 -8.63 20.34 11.70
CA PRO A 539 -10.06 20.49 11.95
C PRO A 539 -10.93 19.41 11.31
N ASP A 540 -10.47 18.76 10.25
CA ASP A 540 -11.18 17.67 9.57
C ASP A 540 -11.29 16.42 10.47
N PRO A 541 -12.48 15.82 10.63
CA PRO A 541 -12.67 14.58 11.38
C PRO A 541 -11.86 13.39 10.81
N ASN A 542 -11.51 13.39 9.53
CA ASN A 542 -10.72 12.36 8.83
C ASN A 542 -9.21 12.58 8.92
N HIS A 543 -8.73 13.71 9.46
CA HIS A 543 -7.31 14.00 9.71
C HIS A 543 -7.01 14.28 11.21
N GLY A 544 -5.77 14.59 11.58
CA GLY A 544 -5.40 14.89 12.98
C GLY A 544 -5.47 13.70 13.94
N GLN A 545 -5.20 12.50 13.46
CA GLN A 545 -5.37 11.24 14.19
C GLN A 545 -4.44 11.15 15.39
N VAL A 546 -3.25 11.76 15.34
CA VAL A 546 -2.30 11.69 16.47
C VAL A 546 -2.86 12.42 17.69
N GLU A 547 -3.39 13.63 17.53
CA GLU A 547 -4.02 14.38 18.63
C GLU A 547 -5.24 13.64 19.17
N LYS A 548 -6.11 13.11 18.29
CA LYS A 548 -7.28 12.32 18.70
C LYS A 548 -6.87 11.05 19.44
N ALA A 549 -5.84 10.35 18.97
CA ALA A 549 -5.38 9.09 19.54
C ALA A 549 -4.91 9.24 20.98
N ILE A 550 -4.29 10.37 21.35
CA ILE A 550 -3.80 10.61 22.71
C ILE A 550 -4.88 11.10 23.67
N GLN A 551 -6.10 11.40 23.21
CA GLN A 551 -7.21 11.80 24.07
C GLN A 551 -7.75 10.60 24.85
N GLN A 552 -8.21 10.87 26.07
CA GLN A 552 -8.68 9.85 27.00
C GLN A 552 -9.79 8.96 26.41
N ASP A 553 -10.71 9.57 25.64
CA ASP A 553 -11.86 8.89 25.02
C ASP A 553 -11.51 7.87 23.94
N TYR A 554 -10.30 7.99 23.36
CA TYR A 554 -9.86 7.22 22.20
C TYR A 554 -8.61 6.37 22.47
N TYR A 555 -7.74 6.76 23.40
CA TYR A 555 -6.46 6.09 23.65
C TYR A 555 -6.64 4.60 23.93
N GLY A 556 -7.54 4.25 24.86
CA GLY A 556 -7.82 2.85 25.21
C GLY A 556 -8.66 2.07 24.18
N LYS A 557 -9.20 2.74 23.15
CA LYS A 557 -10.01 2.09 22.10
C LYS A 557 -9.19 1.76 20.85
N TRP A 558 -8.41 2.72 20.37
CA TRP A 558 -7.62 2.57 19.14
C TRP A 558 -6.31 3.38 19.19
N GLY A 559 -6.28 4.45 19.99
CA GLY A 559 -5.17 5.40 19.99
C GLY A 559 -3.83 4.79 20.42
N GLU A 560 -3.82 3.88 21.40
CA GLU A 560 -2.60 3.19 21.81
C GLU A 560 -2.00 2.36 20.65
N CYS A 561 -2.83 1.60 19.94
CA CYS A 561 -2.38 0.80 18.80
C CYS A 561 -1.90 1.69 17.65
N TYR A 562 -2.67 2.72 17.31
CA TYR A 562 -2.33 3.66 16.25
C TYR A 562 -1.01 4.38 16.52
N ILE A 563 -0.83 5.01 17.69
CA ILE A 563 0.39 5.79 18.00
C ILE A 563 1.64 4.91 17.97
N ASN A 564 1.56 3.68 18.47
CA ASN A 564 2.68 2.75 18.42
C ASN A 564 3.00 2.29 16.99
N SER A 565 1.99 2.02 16.17
CA SER A 565 2.18 1.66 14.76
C SER A 565 2.76 2.84 13.97
N PHE A 566 2.19 4.04 14.13
CA PHE A 566 2.64 5.29 13.52
C PHE A 566 4.08 5.65 13.89
N LEU A 567 4.41 5.58 15.19
CA LEU A 567 5.79 5.75 15.68
C LEU A 567 6.74 4.78 14.99
N ARG A 568 6.35 3.50 14.89
CA ARG A 568 7.21 2.46 14.31
C ARG A 568 7.48 2.71 12.83
N PHE A 569 6.48 3.15 12.07
CA PHE A 569 6.64 3.52 10.66
C PHE A 569 7.58 4.71 10.46
N HIS A 570 7.51 5.75 11.30
CA HIS A 570 8.50 6.83 11.26
C HIS A 570 9.91 6.39 11.65
N GLN A 571 10.06 5.50 12.64
CA GLN A 571 11.37 4.96 13.04
C GLN A 571 12.05 4.19 11.92
N TYR A 572 11.27 3.46 11.13
CA TYR A 572 11.76 2.66 10.00
C TYR A 572 11.73 3.44 8.68
N GLU A 573 11.28 4.69 8.71
CA GLU A 573 10.96 5.54 7.56
C GLU A 573 10.32 4.69 6.45
N GLN A 574 9.13 4.19 6.75
CA GLN A 574 8.31 3.28 5.96
C GLN A 574 6.91 3.86 5.79
N CYS A 575 6.37 3.78 4.59
CA CYS A 575 4.96 4.09 4.39
C CYS A 575 4.11 2.95 4.96
N GLY A 576 3.24 3.27 5.91
CA GLY A 576 2.44 2.28 6.63
C GLY A 576 1.03 2.11 6.10
N ASN A 577 0.44 3.16 5.54
CA ASN A 577 -0.94 3.18 5.04
C ASN A 577 -1.14 4.42 4.14
N PHE A 578 -2.31 4.56 3.52
CA PHE A 578 -2.63 5.70 2.64
C PHE A 578 -3.28 6.90 3.35
N LYS A 579 -3.66 6.76 4.62
CA LYS A 579 -4.37 7.82 5.37
C LYS A 579 -3.41 8.85 5.95
N ASP A 580 -2.24 8.39 6.38
CA ASP A 580 -1.24 9.25 7.00
C ASP A 580 -0.31 9.85 5.93
N GLN A 581 -0.36 11.17 5.77
CA GLN A 581 0.30 11.85 4.65
C GLN A 581 1.80 11.96 4.84
N SER A 582 2.26 12.17 6.08
CA SER A 582 3.69 12.23 6.37
C SER A 582 4.42 10.91 6.13
N LEU A 583 3.71 9.78 6.13
CA LEU A 583 4.28 8.47 5.81
C LEU A 583 4.46 8.26 4.30
N GLN A 584 3.69 8.96 3.44
CA GLN A 584 3.87 8.90 1.99
C GLN A 584 5.24 9.43 1.56
N TYR A 585 5.83 10.34 2.35
CA TYR A 585 7.18 10.84 2.10
C TYR A 585 8.26 9.73 2.05
N TYR A 586 7.98 8.56 2.61
CA TYR A 586 8.90 7.43 2.62
C TYR A 586 8.77 6.51 1.41
N THR A 587 7.75 6.68 0.56
CA THR A 587 7.70 5.98 -0.72
C THR A 587 8.56 6.71 -1.75
N GLN A 588 9.10 5.91 -2.67
CA GLN A 588 9.94 6.34 -3.78
C GLN A 588 9.56 5.46 -4.98
N GLU A 589 9.96 5.87 -6.18
CA GLU A 589 9.45 5.30 -7.44
C GLU A 589 9.43 3.76 -7.51
N VAL A 590 10.50 3.09 -7.04
CA VAL A 590 10.57 1.62 -7.05
C VAL A 590 9.50 1.00 -6.15
N ALA A 591 9.34 1.55 -4.94
CA ALA A 591 8.30 1.11 -4.02
C ALA A 591 6.91 1.45 -4.58
N ASP A 592 6.72 2.59 -5.23
CA ASP A 592 5.44 2.97 -5.83
C ASP A 592 5.04 2.04 -6.99
N ALA A 593 5.99 1.58 -7.79
CA ALA A 593 5.74 0.57 -8.82
C ALA A 593 5.27 -0.76 -8.22
N TYR A 594 5.93 -1.28 -7.17
CA TYR A 594 5.46 -2.46 -6.46
C TYR A 594 4.13 -2.23 -5.73
N ARG A 595 3.89 -1.02 -5.23
CA ARG A 595 2.64 -0.61 -4.57
C ARG A 595 1.48 -0.65 -5.56
N LEU A 596 1.66 -0.10 -6.76
CA LEU A 596 0.66 -0.12 -7.83
C LEU A 596 0.37 -1.54 -8.30
N LEU A 597 1.41 -2.37 -8.44
CA LEU A 597 1.29 -3.79 -8.76
C LEU A 597 0.42 -4.53 -7.72
N ALA A 598 0.78 -4.40 -6.44
CA ALA A 598 0.07 -5.03 -5.34
C ALA A 598 -1.36 -4.49 -5.18
N LYS A 599 -1.60 -3.18 -5.40
CA LYS A 599 -2.94 -2.55 -5.43
C LYS A 599 -3.81 -3.18 -6.52
N ARG A 600 -3.30 -3.31 -7.75
CA ARG A 600 -4.02 -3.93 -8.87
C ARG A 600 -4.35 -5.40 -8.60
N ILE A 601 -3.40 -6.17 -8.05
CA ILE A 601 -3.63 -7.56 -7.65
C ILE A 601 -4.73 -7.63 -6.59
N PHE A 602 -4.61 -6.83 -5.53
CA PHE A 602 -5.56 -6.82 -4.42
C PHE A 602 -7.00 -6.53 -4.86
N ILE A 603 -7.21 -5.52 -5.71
CA ILE A 603 -8.54 -5.12 -6.19
C ILE A 603 -9.17 -6.21 -7.08
N ASN A 604 -8.37 -6.89 -7.90
CA ASN A 604 -8.87 -7.90 -8.84
C ASN A 604 -9.03 -9.29 -8.19
N LEU A 605 -8.51 -9.51 -6.97
CA LEU A 605 -8.68 -10.78 -6.27
C LEU A 605 -10.15 -11.00 -5.92
N PRO A 606 -10.63 -12.26 -5.95
CA PRO A 606 -12.00 -12.56 -5.55
C PRO A 606 -12.23 -12.11 -4.10
N PRO A 607 -13.41 -11.50 -3.83
CA PRO A 607 -13.74 -10.99 -2.50
C PRO A 607 -13.70 -12.12 -1.46
N PRO A 608 -13.43 -11.78 -0.18
CA PRO A 608 -13.52 -12.74 0.92
C PRO A 608 -14.87 -13.45 0.97
N SER A 609 -14.89 -14.70 1.43
CA SER A 609 -16.14 -15.46 1.53
C SER A 609 -17.03 -14.91 2.64
N THR A 610 -18.22 -14.39 2.31
CA THR A 610 -19.17 -13.89 3.32
C THR A 610 -20.06 -15.02 3.83
N LYS A 611 -20.24 -15.09 5.14
CA LYS A 611 -21.28 -15.93 5.76
C LYS A 611 -22.45 -15.04 6.14
N THR A 612 -23.59 -15.17 5.46
CA THR A 612 -24.81 -14.46 5.88
C THR A 612 -25.24 -14.96 7.26
N SER A 613 -25.42 -14.03 8.21
CA SER A 613 -25.82 -14.35 9.58
C SER A 613 -27.23 -14.96 9.59
N ARG A 614 -27.32 -16.29 9.74
CA ARG A 614 -28.60 -16.98 9.98
C ARG A 614 -28.96 -16.81 11.47
N ARG A 615 -29.66 -15.73 11.82
CA ARG A 615 -30.50 -15.73 13.04
C ARG A 615 -31.89 -16.21 12.66
N GLY A 616 -32.33 -17.28 13.33
CA GLY A 616 -33.43 -18.14 12.90
C GLY A 616 -34.79 -17.45 12.82
N VAL A 617 -35.38 -17.50 11.62
CA VAL A 617 -36.82 -17.65 11.42
C VAL A 617 -36.98 -18.64 10.26
N ILE A 618 -37.71 -19.72 10.49
CA ILE A 618 -38.09 -20.68 9.46
C ILE A 618 -39.04 -19.93 8.51
N ASN A 619 -38.58 -19.63 7.29
CA ASN A 619 -39.46 -19.46 6.14
C ASN A 619 -38.69 -19.76 4.84
N THR A 620 -39.34 -20.56 4.01
CA THR A 620 -38.85 -21.05 2.73
C THR A 620 -38.93 -19.95 1.67
N SER A 621 -37.81 -19.31 1.36
CA SER A 621 -37.54 -18.74 0.05
C SER A 621 -36.02 -18.60 -0.14
N THR A 622 -35.53 -19.15 -1.26
CA THR A 622 -34.12 -19.06 -1.69
C THR A 622 -33.80 -17.63 -2.08
N SER A 623 -33.18 -16.85 -1.19
CA SER A 623 -32.56 -15.56 -1.53
C SER A 623 -31.08 -15.77 -1.86
N THR A 624 -30.71 -15.38 -3.09
CA THR A 624 -29.33 -15.26 -3.55
C THR A 624 -28.66 -14.09 -2.82
N GLY A 625 -27.66 -14.38 -1.99
CA GLY A 625 -26.89 -13.35 -1.28
C GLY A 625 -26.15 -12.40 -2.24
N SER A 626 -26.11 -11.12 -1.90
CA SER A 626 -25.35 -10.08 -2.62
C SER A 626 -23.85 -10.39 -2.60
N ARG A 627 -23.20 -10.26 -3.76
CA ARG A 627 -21.78 -10.52 -3.97
C ARG A 627 -21.01 -9.25 -3.59
N VAL A 628 -20.10 -9.34 -2.62
CA VAL A 628 -19.22 -8.22 -2.21
C VAL A 628 -18.29 -7.87 -3.36
N GLN A 629 -18.23 -6.62 -3.81
CA GLN A 629 -17.21 -6.15 -4.78
C GLN A 629 -16.11 -5.42 -4.02
N MET A 630 -14.84 -5.75 -4.29
CA MET A 630 -13.70 -5.12 -3.59
C MET A 630 -13.57 -3.62 -3.90
N GLY A 631 -14.09 -3.15 -5.04
CA GLY A 631 -14.16 -1.72 -5.37
C GLY A 631 -15.04 -0.89 -4.43
N ASN A 632 -15.98 -1.51 -3.70
CA ASN A 632 -16.82 -0.81 -2.70
C ASN A 632 -16.04 -0.41 -1.44
N PHE A 633 -14.84 -0.94 -1.23
CA PHE A 633 -13.92 -0.48 -0.19
C PHE A 633 -13.11 0.75 -0.65
N MET A 634 -13.35 1.27 -1.87
CA MET A 634 -12.49 2.25 -2.55
C MET A 634 -13.26 3.35 -3.33
N ASN A 635 -14.59 3.53 -3.23
CA ASN A 635 -15.31 4.48 -4.11
C ASN A 635 -16.47 5.25 -3.42
N ARG A 636 -16.56 6.58 -3.63
CA ARG A 636 -17.41 7.47 -2.81
C ARG A 636 -18.24 8.60 -3.48
N HIS A 637 -18.13 9.04 -4.75
CA HIS A 637 -18.89 10.26 -5.16
C HIS A 637 -19.44 10.35 -6.61
N GLY A 638 -20.75 10.70 -6.74
CA GLY A 638 -21.45 11.14 -7.96
C GLY A 638 -22.89 10.59 -8.13
N GLY A 639 -23.92 11.44 -8.00
CA GLY A 639 -25.33 11.06 -8.20
C GLY A 639 -25.81 11.30 -9.64
N CYS A 640 -26.33 10.29 -10.36
CA CYS A 640 -26.95 10.44 -11.69
C CYS A 640 -28.17 9.52 -11.90
N PHE A 641 -29.04 9.84 -12.86
CA PHE A 641 -30.19 9.00 -13.28
C PHE A 641 -30.31 8.88 -14.81
N ASN A 642 -30.99 7.85 -15.30
CA ASN A 642 -31.15 7.62 -16.74
C ASN A 642 -32.12 8.60 -17.43
N GLY A 643 -31.89 8.86 -18.72
CA GLY A 643 -32.67 9.81 -19.51
C GLY A 643 -34.08 9.36 -19.88
N ASP A 644 -34.34 8.05 -19.87
CA ASP A 644 -35.65 7.47 -20.18
C ASP A 644 -36.60 7.47 -18.97
N ALA A 645 -36.13 7.91 -17.79
CA ALA A 645 -36.99 8.13 -16.64
C ALA A 645 -38.06 9.20 -16.98
N ILE A 646 -39.31 8.94 -16.58
CA ILE A 646 -40.44 9.82 -16.88
C ILE A 646 -40.69 10.73 -15.68
N VAL A 647 -40.78 12.04 -15.94
CA VAL A 647 -41.15 13.06 -14.95
C VAL A 647 -42.50 13.68 -15.31
N LEU A 648 -43.20 14.18 -14.29
CA LEU A 648 -44.48 14.87 -14.45
C LEU A 648 -44.28 16.39 -14.41
N LEU A 649 -44.86 17.11 -15.36
CA LEU A 649 -44.86 18.57 -15.42
C LEU A 649 -46.09 19.16 -14.73
N ALA A 650 -46.01 20.43 -14.30
CA ALA A 650 -47.11 21.15 -13.64
C ALA A 650 -48.38 21.26 -14.52
N ASN A 651 -48.22 21.21 -15.85
CA ASN A 651 -49.34 21.22 -16.80
C ASN A 651 -49.99 19.82 -17.00
N GLY A 652 -49.55 18.80 -16.25
CA GLY A 652 -50.04 17.42 -16.33
C GLY A 652 -49.43 16.58 -17.46
N GLN A 653 -48.50 17.13 -18.25
CA GLN A 653 -47.80 16.37 -19.28
C GLN A 653 -46.69 15.50 -18.68
N ARG A 654 -46.46 14.34 -19.29
CA ARG A 654 -45.37 13.43 -18.97
C ARG A 654 -44.24 13.59 -19.98
N LYS A 655 -43.00 13.65 -19.50
CA LYS A 655 -41.84 13.90 -20.34
C LYS A 655 -40.66 13.04 -19.87
N CYS A 656 -39.85 12.54 -20.80
CA CYS A 656 -38.62 11.86 -20.43
C CYS A 656 -37.61 12.91 -19.93
N VAL A 657 -36.75 12.54 -18.99
CA VAL A 657 -35.68 13.42 -18.47
C VAL A 657 -34.85 14.01 -19.60
N ARG A 658 -34.46 13.20 -20.59
CA ARG A 658 -33.66 13.62 -21.76
C ARG A 658 -34.33 14.69 -22.62
N ASP A 659 -35.65 14.84 -22.54
CA ASP A 659 -36.41 15.80 -23.34
C ASP A 659 -36.64 17.12 -22.59
N LEU A 660 -36.32 17.20 -21.28
CA LEU A 660 -36.49 18.39 -20.46
C LEU A 660 -35.69 19.58 -21.00
N LYS A 661 -36.25 20.78 -20.89
CA LYS A 661 -35.65 22.02 -21.36
C LYS A 661 -35.78 23.11 -20.31
N LYS A 662 -34.88 24.08 -20.40
CA LYS A 662 -34.95 25.31 -19.59
C LYS A 662 -36.34 25.94 -19.64
N GLY A 663 -36.89 26.23 -18.47
CA GLY A 663 -38.23 26.80 -18.32
C GLY A 663 -39.37 25.78 -18.23
N ASP A 664 -39.10 24.49 -18.39
CA ASP A 664 -40.09 23.45 -18.04
C ASP A 664 -40.39 23.52 -16.54
N ILE A 665 -41.68 23.50 -16.18
CA ILE A 665 -42.14 23.56 -14.79
C ILE A 665 -42.52 22.14 -14.36
N LEU A 666 -41.80 21.59 -13.39
CA LEU A 666 -42.05 20.27 -12.83
C LEU A 666 -43.31 20.25 -11.96
N TYR A 667 -43.87 19.07 -11.67
CA TYR A 667 -45.08 18.91 -10.86
C TYR A 667 -45.03 19.60 -9.50
N ASN A 668 -43.84 19.68 -8.89
CA ASN A 668 -43.61 20.35 -7.62
C ASN A 668 -43.48 21.89 -7.73
N ASN A 669 -43.66 22.45 -8.93
CA ASN A 669 -43.45 23.84 -9.35
C ASN A 669 -41.98 24.30 -9.45
N ALA A 670 -41.01 23.40 -9.34
CA ALA A 670 -39.61 23.74 -9.61
C ALA A 670 -39.41 23.99 -11.11
N ILE A 671 -38.61 25.00 -11.46
CA ILE A 671 -38.33 25.36 -12.84
C ILE A 671 -37.00 24.73 -13.24
N VAL A 672 -36.97 23.99 -14.35
CA VAL A 672 -35.72 23.45 -14.90
C VAL A 672 -34.87 24.61 -15.39
N GLN A 673 -33.69 24.79 -14.79
CA GLN A 673 -32.73 25.83 -15.17
C GLN A 673 -31.72 25.28 -16.18
N CYS A 674 -31.23 24.05 -15.97
CA CYS A 674 -30.29 23.39 -16.86
C CYS A 674 -30.42 21.87 -16.79
N LEU A 675 -30.37 21.21 -17.95
CA LEU A 675 -30.25 19.75 -18.07
C LEU A 675 -28.79 19.39 -18.37
N ILE A 676 -28.24 18.46 -17.60
CA ILE A 676 -26.85 18.02 -17.75
C ILE A 676 -26.86 16.59 -18.28
N GLU A 677 -26.29 16.38 -19.46
CA GLU A 677 -26.13 15.07 -20.07
C GLU A 677 -24.67 14.66 -20.06
N GLN A 678 -24.37 13.43 -19.66
CA GLN A 678 -23.03 12.86 -19.73
C GLN A 678 -23.04 11.58 -20.55
N THR A 679 -22.15 11.51 -21.54
CA THR A 679 -22.06 10.37 -22.48
C THR A 679 -20.99 9.38 -22.05
N LEU A 680 -21.26 8.08 -22.19
CA LEU A 680 -20.34 7.00 -21.83
C LEU A 680 -19.44 6.59 -23.00
N ASN A 681 -18.18 6.25 -22.70
CA ASN A 681 -17.31 5.59 -23.67
C ASN A 681 -17.85 4.18 -23.96
N LYS A 682 -17.98 3.82 -25.26
CA LYS A 682 -18.62 2.58 -25.75
C LYS A 682 -18.05 1.26 -25.21
N LEU A 683 -16.95 1.29 -24.45
CA LEU A 683 -16.28 0.13 -23.85
C LEU A 683 -16.65 -0.13 -22.38
N SER A 684 -17.32 0.81 -21.69
CA SER A 684 -17.67 0.70 -20.26
C SER A 684 -19.18 0.64 -20.04
N LYS A 685 -19.67 -0.34 -19.28
CA LYS A 685 -21.08 -0.39 -18.84
C LYS A 685 -21.18 -0.01 -17.35
N PRO A 686 -22.00 0.97 -16.98
CA PRO A 686 -22.09 1.42 -15.61
C PRO A 686 -22.94 0.50 -14.73
N TYR A 687 -22.65 0.51 -13.43
CA TYR A 687 -23.47 -0.15 -12.41
C TYR A 687 -24.51 0.83 -11.88
N MET A 688 -25.80 0.48 -11.99
CA MET A 688 -26.91 1.29 -11.52
C MET A 688 -27.94 0.44 -10.76
N CYS A 689 -28.66 1.07 -9.84
CA CYS A 689 -29.79 0.51 -9.12
C CYS A 689 -31.08 0.78 -9.91
N ASP A 690 -31.77 -0.27 -10.32
CA ASP A 690 -33.09 -0.17 -10.97
C ASP A 690 -34.18 -0.16 -9.90
N ILE A 691 -34.78 1.00 -9.67
CA ILE A 691 -35.90 1.14 -8.74
C ILE A 691 -37.15 1.47 -9.55
N ASN A 692 -37.93 0.42 -9.82
CA ASN A 692 -39.20 0.49 -10.55
C ASN A 692 -39.10 1.26 -11.88
N GLY A 693 -38.07 0.97 -12.68
CA GLY A 693 -37.89 1.54 -14.02
C GLY A 693 -37.09 2.85 -14.07
N VAL A 694 -36.62 3.35 -12.93
CA VAL A 694 -35.68 4.48 -12.84
C VAL A 694 -34.32 3.92 -12.45
N LEU A 695 -33.33 4.08 -13.32
CA LEU A 695 -31.96 3.66 -13.07
C LEU A 695 -31.21 4.81 -12.39
N LEU A 696 -30.70 4.54 -11.20
CA LEU A 696 -30.00 5.52 -10.36
C LEU A 696 -28.58 5.02 -10.06
N THR A 697 -27.61 5.94 -9.94
CA THR A 697 -26.30 5.54 -9.40
C THR A 697 -26.46 5.12 -7.94
N PRO A 698 -25.61 4.20 -7.43
CA PRO A 698 -25.82 3.56 -6.12
C PRO A 698 -25.95 4.54 -4.95
N TYR A 699 -25.32 5.71 -5.05
CA TYR A 699 -25.27 6.75 -4.01
C TYR A 699 -25.98 8.05 -4.41
N HIS A 700 -26.90 8.03 -5.39
CA HIS A 700 -27.74 9.20 -5.69
C HIS A 700 -28.84 9.36 -4.63
N PRO A 701 -28.89 10.41 -3.79
CA PRO A 701 -29.92 10.56 -2.77
C PRO A 701 -31.34 10.54 -3.34
N ILE A 702 -32.18 9.62 -2.87
CA ILE A 702 -33.58 9.52 -3.29
C ILE A 702 -34.53 9.51 -2.10
N ALA A 703 -35.75 10.00 -2.30
CA ALA A 703 -36.83 9.91 -1.33
C ALA A 703 -37.94 8.98 -1.80
N ILE A 704 -38.36 8.08 -0.90
CA ILE A 704 -39.54 7.22 -1.05
C ILE A 704 -40.43 7.46 0.18
N ASN A 705 -41.70 7.78 -0.03
CA ASN A 705 -42.63 8.12 1.06
C ASN A 705 -42.10 9.20 2.03
N ASN A 706 -41.45 10.25 1.49
CA ASN A 706 -40.81 11.34 2.23
C ASN A 706 -39.64 10.93 3.16
N THR A 707 -39.06 9.74 2.99
CA THR A 707 -37.84 9.33 3.69
C THR A 707 -36.69 9.17 2.70
N TRP A 708 -35.52 9.71 3.02
CA TRP A 708 -34.34 9.72 2.15
C TRP A 708 -33.47 8.47 2.35
N TYR A 709 -32.95 7.93 1.25
CA TYR A 709 -32.11 6.73 1.17
C TYR A 709 -31.06 6.87 0.07
N PHE A 710 -30.00 6.06 0.13
CA PHE A 710 -29.22 5.75 -1.06
C PHE A 710 -29.84 4.55 -1.79
N PRO A 711 -29.91 4.53 -3.13
CA PRO A 711 -30.46 3.42 -3.92
C PRO A 711 -29.84 2.06 -3.57
N ASN A 712 -28.55 2.05 -3.21
CA ASN A 712 -27.82 0.87 -2.79
C ASN A 712 -28.33 0.26 -1.47
N ASP A 713 -28.97 1.06 -0.61
CA ASP A 713 -29.58 0.58 0.64
C ASP A 713 -30.87 -0.21 0.38
N LEU A 714 -31.46 -0.03 -0.81
CA LEU A 714 -32.76 -0.60 -1.19
C LEU A 714 -32.63 -1.76 -2.17
N ILE A 715 -31.74 -1.65 -3.16
CA ILE A 715 -31.54 -2.67 -4.19
C ILE A 715 -30.08 -2.74 -4.64
N ASN A 716 -29.61 -3.95 -4.96
CA ASN A 716 -28.26 -4.16 -5.49
C ASN A 716 -28.12 -3.54 -6.89
N ALA A 717 -27.02 -2.81 -7.10
CA ALA A 717 -26.64 -2.29 -8.41
C ALA A 717 -26.32 -3.42 -9.40
N LYS A 718 -26.66 -3.20 -10.68
CA LYS A 718 -26.39 -4.12 -11.79
C LYS A 718 -25.78 -3.36 -12.95
N GLU A 719 -24.99 -4.07 -13.74
CA GLU A 719 -24.43 -3.56 -14.99
C GLU A 719 -25.56 -3.30 -15.99
N VAL A 720 -25.69 -2.07 -16.46
CA VAL A 720 -26.75 -1.64 -17.39
C VAL A 720 -26.15 -1.05 -18.66
N SER A 721 -26.84 -1.22 -19.78
CA SER A 721 -26.45 -0.62 -21.07
C SER A 721 -27.23 0.67 -21.27
N ILE A 722 -26.59 1.81 -21.00
CA ILE A 722 -27.14 3.14 -21.28
C ILE A 722 -26.10 3.96 -22.04
N ASP A 723 -26.56 4.81 -22.95
CA ASP A 723 -25.67 5.66 -23.77
C ASP A 723 -25.23 6.93 -23.01
N SER A 724 -26.14 7.48 -22.20
CA SER A 724 -25.94 8.67 -21.38
C SER A 724 -26.70 8.58 -20.05
N TRP A 725 -26.20 9.26 -19.03
CA TRP A 725 -26.96 9.58 -17.81
C TRP A 725 -27.10 11.08 -17.63
N PHE A 726 -28.00 11.49 -16.75
CA PHE A 726 -28.46 12.85 -16.62
C PHE A 726 -28.48 13.33 -15.16
N ASN A 727 -28.35 14.64 -15.00
CA ASN A 727 -28.65 15.37 -13.77
C ASN A 727 -29.32 16.73 -14.14
N LEU A 728 -29.87 17.42 -13.15
CA LEU A 728 -30.64 18.66 -13.34
C LEU A 728 -30.10 19.76 -12.42
N ILE A 729 -30.32 21.00 -12.83
CA ILE A 729 -30.31 22.18 -11.97
C ILE A 729 -31.72 22.76 -11.99
N LEU A 730 -32.28 22.93 -10.80
CA LEU A 730 -33.63 23.47 -10.61
C LEU A 730 -33.56 24.82 -9.92
N GLN A 731 -34.44 25.74 -10.30
CA GLN A 731 -34.64 27.02 -9.65
C GLN A 731 -36.01 27.03 -8.95
N ASP A 732 -36.01 27.27 -7.64
CA ASP A 732 -37.22 27.53 -6.84
C ASP A 732 -36.89 28.50 -5.69
N ASP A 733 -36.97 29.80 -5.99
CA ASP A 733 -36.65 30.89 -5.07
C ASP A 733 -37.64 31.00 -3.88
N ILE A 734 -38.77 30.26 -3.93
CA ILE A 734 -39.88 30.44 -2.98
C ILE A 734 -39.97 29.28 -1.99
N ASN A 735 -39.80 28.03 -2.43
CA ASN A 735 -40.01 26.85 -1.57
C ASN A 735 -38.83 25.88 -1.49
N GLN A 736 -37.67 26.22 -2.09
CA GLN A 736 -36.45 25.41 -2.06
C GLN A 736 -36.63 23.95 -2.53
N LYS A 737 -37.47 23.73 -3.56
CA LYS A 737 -37.74 22.40 -4.09
C LYS A 737 -36.75 22.01 -5.17
N TYR A 738 -35.63 21.43 -4.75
CA TYR A 738 -34.55 20.96 -5.61
C TYR A 738 -34.59 19.45 -5.84
N GLU A 739 -35.79 18.91 -5.98
CA GLU A 739 -36.03 17.48 -6.14
C GLU A 739 -36.84 17.24 -7.41
N VAL A 740 -36.45 16.23 -8.20
CA VAL A 740 -37.21 15.78 -9.37
C VAL A 740 -38.05 14.57 -8.97
N GLU A 741 -39.35 14.61 -9.26
CA GLU A 741 -40.29 13.52 -8.98
C GLU A 741 -40.58 12.73 -10.25
N PHE A 742 -40.31 11.42 -10.20
CA PHE A 742 -40.55 10.49 -11.29
C PHE A 742 -41.98 9.91 -11.23
N ASP A 743 -42.50 9.42 -12.35
CA ASP A 743 -43.87 8.88 -12.47
C ASP A 743 -44.13 7.66 -11.57
N ASN A 744 -43.08 7.02 -11.06
CA ASN A 744 -43.17 5.92 -10.11
C ASN A 744 -43.18 6.37 -8.63
N GLY A 745 -43.23 7.69 -8.37
CA GLY A 745 -43.34 8.29 -7.03
C GLY A 745 -42.00 8.43 -6.28
N ILE A 746 -40.88 8.11 -6.92
CA ILE A 746 -39.54 8.33 -6.38
C ILE A 746 -39.16 9.79 -6.62
N LYS A 747 -38.53 10.42 -5.63
CA LYS A 747 -37.89 11.73 -5.78
C LYS A 747 -36.39 11.58 -5.75
N ALA A 748 -35.68 12.33 -6.59
CA ALA A 748 -34.22 12.39 -6.63
C ALA A 748 -33.76 13.83 -6.39
N ILE A 749 -32.67 14.01 -5.65
CA ILE A 749 -32.11 15.34 -5.41
C ILE A 749 -31.35 15.84 -6.65
N THR A 750 -31.43 17.13 -6.96
CA THR A 750 -30.73 17.75 -8.09
C THR A 750 -29.50 18.53 -7.63
N LEU A 751 -28.66 19.01 -8.55
CA LEU A 751 -27.46 19.77 -8.19
C LEU A 751 -27.79 21.17 -7.66
N GLY A 752 -26.92 21.71 -6.80
CA GLY A 752 -27.08 23.05 -6.22
C GLY A 752 -28.31 23.17 -5.33
N HIS A 753 -28.60 22.13 -4.54
CA HIS A 753 -29.86 22.02 -3.83
C HIS A 753 -29.88 22.68 -2.44
N HIS A 754 -28.74 23.06 -1.85
CA HIS A 754 -28.62 23.74 -0.56
C HIS A 754 -29.37 23.08 0.61
N ARG A 755 -29.47 21.75 0.61
CA ARG A 755 -30.18 20.97 1.65
C ARG A 755 -29.17 20.34 2.60
N GLU A 756 -29.33 20.60 3.89
CA GLU A 756 -28.41 20.15 4.95
C GLU A 756 -29.12 19.47 6.12
N GLU A 757 -30.41 19.21 6.03
CA GLU A 757 -31.23 18.68 7.12
C GLU A 757 -30.88 17.24 7.54
N ASN A 758 -30.14 16.50 6.72
CA ASN A 758 -29.65 15.16 7.05
C ASN A 758 -28.35 14.82 6.30
N ASN A 759 -27.64 13.80 6.78
CA ASN A 759 -26.34 13.40 6.23
C ASN A 759 -26.39 12.76 4.84
N ILE A 760 -27.57 12.38 4.35
CA ILE A 760 -27.76 11.82 2.99
C ILE A 760 -27.83 12.96 1.97
N LEU A 761 -28.44 14.08 2.35
CA LEU A 761 -28.58 15.26 1.50
C LEU A 761 -27.39 16.21 1.61
N LYS A 762 -26.78 16.33 2.80
CA LYS A 762 -25.68 17.26 3.01
C LYS A 762 -24.46 16.89 2.15
N HIS A 763 -24.11 17.75 1.20
CA HIS A 763 -22.93 17.58 0.34
C HIS A 763 -22.28 18.95 0.05
N PRO A 764 -20.99 19.16 0.37
CA PRO A 764 -20.36 20.48 0.27
C PRO A 764 -20.15 20.94 -1.18
N TYR A 765 -20.00 20.03 -2.14
CA TYR A 765 -19.93 20.40 -3.57
C TYR A 765 -21.29 20.31 -4.31
N PHE A 766 -21.84 19.10 -4.53
CA PHE A 766 -23.10 18.92 -5.29
C PHE A 766 -24.33 19.59 -4.67
N GLY A 767 -24.30 19.90 -3.37
CA GLY A 767 -25.35 20.61 -2.65
C GLY A 767 -25.13 22.13 -2.52
N SER A 768 -24.05 22.70 -3.08
CA SER A 768 -23.73 24.13 -2.96
C SER A 768 -23.64 24.83 -4.31
N ASP A 769 -23.36 26.14 -4.30
CA ASP A 769 -23.13 26.92 -5.52
C ASP A 769 -21.86 26.52 -6.27
N LEU A 770 -20.96 25.74 -5.66
CA LEU A 770 -19.69 25.34 -6.27
C LEU A 770 -19.92 24.56 -7.57
N VAL A 771 -20.84 23.59 -7.55
CA VAL A 771 -21.22 22.83 -8.75
C VAL A 771 -21.85 23.71 -9.83
N LEU A 772 -22.58 24.75 -9.43
CA LEU A 772 -23.23 25.68 -10.36
C LEU A 772 -22.19 26.58 -11.04
N LYS A 773 -21.20 27.07 -10.28
CA LYS A 773 -20.08 27.87 -10.79
C LYS A 773 -19.23 27.09 -11.78
N ASP A 774 -18.82 25.87 -11.43
CA ASP A 774 -18.02 25.02 -12.33
C ASP A 774 -18.73 24.72 -13.65
N LEU A 775 -20.04 24.43 -13.60
CA LEU A 775 -20.83 24.20 -14.81
C LEU A 775 -21.00 25.47 -15.65
N GLN A 776 -21.07 26.65 -15.03
CA GLN A 776 -21.10 27.94 -15.70
C GLN A 776 -19.75 28.26 -16.36
N GLU A 777 -18.63 28.00 -15.69
CA GLU A 777 -17.28 28.19 -16.23
C GLU A 777 -17.01 27.23 -17.40
N ARG A 778 -17.42 25.97 -17.28
CA ARG A 778 -17.18 24.95 -18.29
C ARG A 778 -17.91 25.19 -19.60
N ASP A 779 -19.20 25.52 -19.54
CA ASP A 779 -19.99 25.78 -20.74
C ASP A 779 -20.95 26.95 -20.49
N PRO A 780 -20.45 28.20 -20.51
CA PRO A 780 -21.26 29.38 -20.22
C PRO A 780 -22.46 29.50 -21.16
N GLN A 781 -22.28 29.12 -22.42
CA GLN A 781 -23.33 29.13 -23.44
C GLN A 781 -24.35 28.01 -23.21
N GLY A 782 -23.89 26.78 -22.93
CA GLY A 782 -24.74 25.64 -22.60
C GLY A 782 -25.55 25.86 -21.32
N TYR A 783 -24.92 26.40 -20.27
CA TYR A 783 -25.59 26.79 -19.03
C TYR A 783 -26.66 27.87 -19.27
N SER A 784 -26.33 28.89 -20.06
CA SER A 784 -27.27 29.96 -20.43
C SER A 784 -28.44 29.44 -21.28
N ASN A 785 -28.18 28.50 -22.19
CA ASN A 785 -29.18 27.84 -23.02
C ASN A 785 -29.95 26.73 -22.25
N GLY A 786 -29.46 26.35 -21.07
CA GLY A 786 -30.01 25.36 -20.15
C GLY A 786 -29.90 23.91 -20.60
N TYR A 787 -28.84 23.60 -21.36
CA TYR A 787 -28.42 22.24 -21.65
C TYR A 787 -26.89 22.18 -21.75
N ILE A 788 -26.27 21.31 -20.97
CA ILE A 788 -24.83 21.07 -20.95
C ILE A 788 -24.57 19.62 -21.31
N LEU A 789 -23.78 19.41 -22.36
CA LEU A 789 -23.35 18.09 -22.78
C LEU A 789 -21.89 17.87 -22.41
N ILE A 790 -21.65 16.86 -21.58
CA ILE A 790 -20.32 16.45 -21.15
C ILE A 790 -19.94 15.22 -21.97
N LYS A 791 -19.07 15.46 -22.96
CA LYS A 791 -18.44 14.41 -23.76
C LYS A 791 -17.17 13.95 -23.06
N GLU A 792 -16.97 12.64 -23.00
CA GLU A 792 -15.79 11.99 -22.40
C GLU A 792 -15.53 12.45 -20.96
N PHE A 793 -16.32 11.88 -20.03
CA PHE A 793 -16.04 11.97 -18.60
C PHE A 793 -14.68 11.34 -18.29
N ASN A 794 -13.70 12.17 -17.95
CA ASN A 794 -12.38 11.73 -17.54
C ASN A 794 -12.27 11.79 -16.02
N PHE A 795 -12.58 10.67 -15.36
CA PHE A 795 -12.48 10.52 -13.90
C PHE A 795 -11.06 10.82 -13.35
N ARG A 796 -10.04 10.81 -14.21
CA ARG A 796 -8.65 11.13 -13.87
C ARG A 796 -8.41 12.60 -13.52
N GLN A 797 -9.36 13.48 -13.85
CA GLN A 797 -9.26 14.91 -13.54
C GLN A 797 -10.04 15.29 -12.28
N LEU A 798 -10.64 14.34 -11.56
CA LEU A 798 -11.40 14.64 -10.36
C LEU A 798 -10.47 14.97 -9.18
N LYS A 799 -10.50 16.22 -8.74
CA LYS A 799 -9.97 16.73 -7.47
C LYS A 799 -11.03 16.56 -6.40
N TYR A 800 -10.59 16.29 -5.18
CA TYR A 800 -11.45 16.10 -4.02
C TYR A 800 -11.01 17.05 -2.91
N ASP A 801 -11.93 17.52 -2.07
CA ASP A 801 -11.58 18.37 -0.94
C ASP A 801 -11.00 17.54 0.21
N GLU A 802 -10.62 18.22 1.30
CA GLU A 802 -10.11 17.62 2.53
C GLU A 802 -11.09 16.59 3.15
N ASN A 803 -12.39 16.79 2.95
CA ASN A 803 -13.42 15.86 3.39
C ASN A 803 -13.71 14.77 2.34
N GLU A 804 -12.86 14.65 1.30
CA GLU A 804 -12.88 13.83 0.07
C GLU A 804 -14.16 13.91 -0.80
N TYR A 805 -14.85 15.05 -0.80
CA TYR A 805 -15.93 15.34 -1.75
C TYR A 805 -15.36 15.81 -3.08
N CYS A 806 -15.92 15.34 -4.20
CA CYS A 806 -15.44 15.71 -5.52
C CYS A 806 -15.63 17.22 -5.75
N MET A 807 -14.53 17.96 -5.92
CA MET A 807 -14.47 19.43 -5.99
C MET A 807 -14.56 20.01 -7.40
N ASN A 808 -14.30 19.20 -8.43
CA ASN A 808 -14.17 19.72 -9.80
C ASN A 808 -14.82 18.80 -10.83
N TYR A 809 -15.84 18.06 -10.40
CA TYR A 809 -16.58 17.09 -11.22
C TYR A 809 -17.00 17.67 -12.57
N TYR A 810 -17.21 18.99 -12.64
CA TYR A 810 -17.61 19.71 -13.83
C TYR A 810 -16.60 20.77 -14.32
N LYS A 811 -15.38 20.86 -13.79
CA LYS A 811 -14.38 21.86 -14.23
C LYS A 811 -13.70 21.43 -15.55
N ILE A 812 -13.20 22.38 -16.35
CA ILE A 812 -12.34 22.12 -17.52
C ILE A 812 -10.86 22.16 -17.08
N SER A 813 -10.03 21.22 -17.53
CA SER A 813 -8.57 21.39 -17.48
C SER A 813 -8.13 22.30 -18.61
N ASN A 814 -7.47 23.42 -18.30
CA ASN A 814 -6.79 24.24 -19.31
C ASN A 814 -5.50 23.52 -19.76
N ASP A 815 -5.65 22.51 -20.62
CA ASP A 815 -4.54 21.81 -21.25
C ASP A 815 -4.13 22.54 -22.54
N LEU A 816 -3.29 23.57 -22.43
CA LEU A 816 -2.57 24.11 -23.58
C LEU A 816 -1.03 24.17 -23.45
N ASP A 817 -0.42 23.83 -22.30
CA ASP A 817 1.02 24.06 -22.11
C ASP A 817 1.95 22.86 -21.85
N ASN A 818 1.55 21.60 -22.06
CA ASN A 818 2.46 20.46 -21.83
C ASN A 818 2.48 19.37 -22.90
N ALA A 819 2.52 19.76 -24.18
CA ALA A 819 2.63 18.81 -25.31
C ALA A 819 4.04 18.25 -25.57
N SER A 820 5.06 18.53 -24.74
CA SER A 820 6.44 18.06 -24.99
C SER A 820 7.04 17.11 -23.94
N LYS A 821 6.30 16.74 -22.88
CA LYS A 821 6.81 15.83 -21.82
C LYS A 821 6.18 14.42 -21.80
N ASN A 822 5.14 14.15 -22.60
CA ASN A 822 4.32 12.93 -22.43
C ASN A 822 4.59 11.77 -23.40
N GLU A 823 5.55 11.86 -24.33
CA GLU A 823 5.89 10.71 -25.20
C GLU A 823 6.71 9.62 -24.49
N HIS A 824 7.26 9.87 -23.29
CA HIS A 824 8.07 8.89 -22.56
C HIS A 824 7.32 8.05 -21.51
N ILE A 825 6.09 8.44 -21.14
CA ILE A 825 5.30 7.73 -20.12
C ILE A 825 4.59 6.49 -20.71
N PHE A 826 4.18 6.53 -21.98
CA PHE A 826 3.45 5.43 -22.62
C PHE A 826 4.30 4.16 -22.84
N ASN A 827 5.62 4.30 -23.01
CA ASN A 827 6.49 3.15 -23.31
C ASN A 827 6.76 2.21 -22.10
N ASN A 828 6.45 2.62 -20.87
CA ASN A 828 6.66 1.80 -19.67
C ASN A 828 5.42 1.02 -19.24
N ILE A 829 4.21 1.46 -19.62
CA ILE A 829 2.96 0.78 -19.26
C ILE A 829 2.69 -0.41 -20.21
N GLU A 830 3.08 -0.32 -21.49
CA GLU A 830 2.98 -1.45 -22.42
C GLU A 830 3.93 -2.61 -22.08
N LYS A 831 5.09 -2.33 -21.46
CA LYS A 831 6.03 -3.37 -21.02
C LYS A 831 5.54 -4.19 -19.82
N LEU A 832 4.58 -3.68 -19.05
CA LEU A 832 3.93 -4.39 -17.95
C LEU A 832 2.83 -5.35 -18.41
N ILE A 833 2.45 -5.30 -19.69
CA ILE A 833 1.28 -6.00 -20.27
C ILE A 833 1.69 -6.92 -21.45
N CYS A 834 2.98 -7.05 -21.77
CA CYS A 834 3.46 -7.96 -22.82
C CYS A 834 4.02 -9.27 -22.28
#